data_AF-A0A833QN84-F1
#
_entry.id   AF-A0A833QN84-F1
#
_cell.length_a   1.000
_cell.length_b   1.000
_cell.length_c   1.000
_cell.angle_alpha   90.00
_cell.angle_beta   90.00
_cell.angle_gamma   90.00
#
_symmetry.space_group_name_H-M   'P 1'
#
loop_
_entity.id
_entity.type
_entity.pdbx_description
1 polymer ?
#
loop_
_entity_poly.entity_id
_entity_poly.type
_entity_poly.pdbx_seq_one_letter_code
_entity_poly.pdbx_strand_id
1 'polypeptide(L)'
;MRPFFVLLLSLTLLPFSSPWRSSLEEELASNLNKRRAPPEMQETATALLLQRLLPSHSSSFKFQIDSKGICGKSACFYISNIYNSKHGQPEILIQGSTGVELSSGLHWYLKYWCGVHISWNKTGGVQLGSVPSPGSLPRVDKNGVKVVRPVPWSYYQNVVTSSYSFVWWTWGRWEKEIDWMALQGINLPLAFNGQEYIWQNVFMDFNLSREDLTDFFGGPAFLAWARMGNLHGWGGPLSENWLNDQSILQKLTVTRMMEFGMTPVLPSFSGNVPAALKKLYPSAKITRLGDWNTVNGDKRWCCTYLLDPSDPLFIELGKAFINKQIEGIDNSNQMIPYRSDTFNENAPPTNDPSYISSLGAAVYKAMSQGNKDAIWLMQGWLFSSDAAFWKPPQMKALLHSVPIGKMIVLDLFADVKPIWKQSSQFYGVPYVWCMLHNFGGNIEMYGILDAISSGPIDARRSSNSTMVGVGMCMEGIEHNPVVYELMSEMAFRGEKVQVKEWLKSYSKRRYGRAITEIDEAWQILYQTIYSCTDGIADHNKDYIVEFPDMSPPTKQSLLSIRRDLSRMSPRFFLREISLQLPQPHMWYSQKEVVNALKLFLDAGNSISGSLTYRYDLVDLTRQALSKLANQVYLDALTAYEMNYLNTLNLHSKKFLGIIEDLDTLLASDDNFLLGTWLKDAKSLAMTSSEEKQYEWNARTQVTMWYDNTKTNQSKLHDYANKFWSGLLKDYYLPRASMYFNYLSESLKANKSFKIEEWRKSWISYSNMWQSSTKEYPTAATASRCPFKPFKTNKPLRSPTQRPSLFHCLASSAHGESNASANAFLESDPRSLSQPQSDLPGFRYKGPVHPEPSTESKIERVIFDFRFLALLAVGGSLAGSLLCFLNGCIYIVEAYKVYWTSCVKGVHSGQMVLRLVEAIDVYLAGTVMLIFGMGLYGLFISNAPPGVPPVLDRALKGSSLFGMFSLKERPKWMQISSLDELKTKVGHVIVMILLVKMFERSKMVVITTGLDLLSYSVCIFLSSASLYILHNLHKE
;
A
#
# COMPACT_ATOMS: atom_id res chain seq x y z
N MET A 1 -24.66 -11.72 -53.11
CA MET A 1 -25.25 -11.35 -51.80
C MET A 1 -24.27 -10.46 -51.03
N ARG A 2 -24.45 -9.13 -51.07
CA ARG A 2 -23.63 -8.16 -50.29
C ARG A 2 -24.37 -7.07 -49.49
N PRO A 3 -25.68 -6.76 -49.66
CA PRO A 3 -26.31 -5.68 -48.87
C PRO A 3 -26.70 -6.10 -47.44
N PHE A 4 -26.88 -7.39 -47.17
CA PHE A 4 -27.45 -7.88 -45.90
C PHE A 4 -26.49 -7.80 -44.69
N PHE A 5 -25.18 -7.68 -44.93
CA PHE A 5 -24.17 -7.70 -43.85
C PHE A 5 -23.88 -6.33 -43.24
N VAL A 6 -24.27 -5.24 -43.91
CA VAL A 6 -24.01 -3.87 -43.45
C VAL A 6 -25.06 -3.42 -42.42
N LEU A 7 -26.32 -3.86 -42.57
CA LEU A 7 -27.43 -3.42 -41.72
C LEU A 7 -27.37 -3.92 -40.26
N LEU A 8 -26.64 -5.02 -40.00
CA LEU A 8 -26.48 -5.56 -38.64
C LEU A 8 -25.42 -4.81 -37.81
N LEU A 9 -24.43 -4.19 -38.46
CA LEU A 9 -23.33 -3.50 -37.78
C LEU A 9 -23.68 -2.06 -37.37
N SER A 10 -24.72 -1.47 -37.97
CA SER A 10 -25.21 -0.12 -37.65
C SER A 10 -26.11 -0.06 -36.41
N LEU A 11 -26.51 -1.19 -35.82
CA LEU A 11 -27.43 -1.26 -34.67
C LEU A 11 -26.75 -1.55 -33.32
N THR A 12 -25.45 -1.82 -33.30
CA THR A 12 -24.68 -2.14 -32.08
C THR A 12 -23.80 -0.98 -31.58
N LEU A 13 -24.00 0.23 -32.10
CA LEU A 13 -23.24 1.44 -31.72
C LEU A 13 -24.15 2.58 -31.21
N LEU A 14 -25.16 2.22 -30.40
CA LEU A 14 -25.75 3.16 -29.45
C LEU A 14 -25.06 2.99 -28.08
N PRO A 15 -24.58 4.07 -27.43
CA PRO A 15 -24.07 3.99 -26.08
C PRO A 15 -25.25 3.76 -25.11
N PHE A 16 -25.51 2.50 -24.77
CA PHE A 16 -26.44 2.15 -23.68
C PHE A 16 -25.83 2.57 -22.33
N SER A 17 -25.97 3.86 -22.00
CA SER A 17 -25.88 4.33 -20.62
C SER A 17 -26.99 3.66 -19.81
N SER A 18 -26.62 2.67 -18.99
CA SER A 18 -27.60 1.90 -18.20
C SER A 18 -28.35 2.84 -17.22
N PRO A 19 -29.70 2.92 -17.28
CA PRO A 19 -30.48 3.80 -16.39
C PRO A 19 -30.24 3.53 -14.89
N TRP A 20 -29.88 2.29 -14.57
CA TRP A 20 -29.47 1.81 -13.25
C TRP A 20 -28.26 2.55 -12.64
N ARG A 21 -27.33 3.06 -13.47
CA ARG A 21 -26.14 3.76 -12.96
C ARG A 21 -26.53 5.07 -12.28
N SER A 22 -27.29 5.91 -13.00
CA SER A 22 -27.82 7.16 -12.45
C SER A 22 -28.75 6.91 -11.27
N SER A 23 -29.61 5.89 -11.31
CA SER A 23 -30.58 5.68 -10.22
C SER A 23 -29.91 5.33 -8.89
N LEU A 24 -28.86 4.50 -8.87
CA LEU A 24 -28.21 4.10 -7.61
C LEU A 24 -27.32 5.22 -7.03
N GLU A 25 -26.55 5.92 -7.87
CA GLU A 25 -25.77 7.09 -7.46
C GLU A 25 -26.70 8.23 -6.97
N GLU A 26 -27.81 8.49 -7.68
CA GLU A 26 -28.81 9.48 -7.26
C GLU A 26 -29.63 9.04 -6.03
N GLU A 27 -29.94 7.76 -5.84
CA GLU A 27 -30.69 7.28 -4.67
C GLU A 27 -29.85 7.40 -3.39
N LEU A 28 -28.57 7.01 -3.43
CA LEU A 28 -27.64 7.23 -2.32
C LEU A 28 -27.53 8.74 -2.00
N ALA A 29 -27.26 9.59 -3.00
CA ALA A 29 -27.15 11.03 -2.81
C ALA A 29 -28.46 11.68 -2.30
N SER A 30 -29.61 11.25 -2.83
CA SER A 30 -30.94 11.73 -2.45
C SER A 30 -31.31 11.34 -1.03
N ASN A 31 -31.02 10.12 -0.61
CA ASN A 31 -31.28 9.66 0.76
C ASN A 31 -30.39 10.39 1.78
N LEU A 32 -29.12 10.65 1.46
CA LEU A 32 -28.21 11.46 2.30
C LEU A 32 -28.70 12.90 2.50
N ASN A 33 -29.34 13.50 1.48
CA ASN A 33 -29.85 14.87 1.57
C ASN A 33 -31.07 15.02 2.51
N LYS A 34 -31.71 13.92 2.97
CA LYS A 34 -32.98 13.99 3.72
C LYS A 34 -32.84 14.36 5.20
N ARG A 35 -31.68 14.13 5.84
CA ARG A 35 -31.47 14.29 7.30
C ARG A 35 -30.03 14.74 7.65
N ARG A 36 -29.56 15.85 7.08
CA ARG A 36 -28.30 16.52 7.49
C ARG A 36 -28.55 17.58 8.58
N ALA A 37 -27.48 18.03 9.24
CA ALA A 37 -27.50 19.19 10.12
C ALA A 37 -28.04 20.46 9.40
N PRO A 38 -28.66 21.42 10.12
CA PRO A 38 -29.17 22.64 9.51
C PRO A 38 -28.10 23.43 8.72
N PRO A 39 -28.46 24.13 7.64
CA PRO A 39 -27.50 24.93 6.85
C PRO A 39 -26.67 25.91 7.69
N GLU A 40 -27.32 26.65 8.58
CA GLU A 40 -26.71 27.62 9.51
C GLU A 40 -25.66 26.97 10.44
N MET A 41 -25.89 25.72 10.87
CA MET A 41 -24.93 24.95 11.68
C MET A 41 -23.69 24.58 10.86
N GLN A 42 -23.85 24.17 9.60
CA GLN A 42 -22.75 23.82 8.70
C GLN A 42 -21.94 25.05 8.26
N GLU A 43 -22.60 26.18 8.05
CA GLU A 43 -21.97 27.49 7.80
C GLU A 43 -21.17 27.95 9.03
N THR A 44 -21.76 27.84 10.22
CA THR A 44 -21.10 28.17 11.50
C THR A 44 -19.90 27.27 11.77
N ALA A 45 -20.01 25.96 11.55
CA ALA A 45 -18.89 25.03 11.71
C ALA A 45 -17.70 25.39 10.82
N THR A 46 -17.98 25.78 9.57
CA THR A 46 -16.95 26.24 8.61
C THR A 46 -16.36 27.60 9.01
N ALA A 47 -17.17 28.54 9.51
CA ALA A 47 -16.69 29.82 10.02
C ALA A 47 -15.80 29.67 11.27
N LEU A 48 -16.14 28.75 12.18
CA LEU A 48 -15.31 28.42 13.35
C LEU A 48 -14.02 27.69 12.96
N LEU A 49 -14.03 26.85 11.92
CA LEU A 49 -12.83 26.26 11.32
C LEU A 49 -11.92 27.36 10.77
N LEU A 50 -12.45 28.30 9.99
CA LEU A 50 -11.69 29.47 9.52
C LEU A 50 -11.13 30.28 10.69
N GLN A 51 -11.90 30.47 11.78
CA GLN A 51 -11.42 31.17 12.97
C GLN A 51 -10.28 30.43 13.67
N ARG A 52 -10.28 29.09 13.72
CA ARG A 52 -9.18 28.27 14.26
C ARG A 52 -7.94 28.26 13.35
N LEU A 53 -8.13 28.24 12.03
CA LEU A 53 -7.06 28.17 11.04
C LEU A 53 -6.39 29.52 10.76
N LEU A 54 -7.19 30.59 10.66
CA LEU A 54 -6.75 31.91 10.20
C LEU A 54 -7.55 33.05 10.88
N PRO A 55 -7.38 33.27 12.20
CA PRO A 55 -8.26 34.14 13.01
C PRO A 55 -8.46 35.56 12.45
N SER A 56 -7.40 36.15 11.91
CA SER A 56 -7.36 37.50 11.33
C SER A 56 -8.20 37.67 10.06
N HIS A 57 -8.61 36.58 9.41
CA HIS A 57 -9.35 36.58 8.14
C HIS A 57 -10.79 36.07 8.32
N SER A 58 -11.24 35.87 9.56
CA SER A 58 -12.59 35.40 9.90
C SER A 58 -13.71 36.23 9.27
N SER A 59 -13.50 37.53 9.03
CA SER A 59 -14.44 38.42 8.34
C SER A 59 -14.21 38.57 6.82
N SER A 60 -13.09 38.07 6.27
CA SER A 60 -12.76 38.16 4.83
C SER A 60 -13.50 37.14 3.96
N PHE A 61 -14.16 36.15 4.56
CA PHE A 61 -14.89 35.11 3.85
C PHE A 61 -16.37 35.09 4.25
N LYS A 62 -17.25 34.81 3.28
CA LYS A 62 -18.63 34.42 3.54
C LYS A 62 -18.86 32.98 3.07
N PHE A 63 -19.50 32.18 3.92
CA PHE A 63 -19.96 30.83 3.61
C PHE A 63 -21.48 30.84 3.39
N GLN A 64 -21.98 29.98 2.51
CA GLN A 64 -23.42 29.80 2.29
C GLN A 64 -23.73 28.43 1.67
N ILE A 65 -24.61 27.63 2.27
CA ILE A 65 -25.08 26.38 1.68
C ILE A 65 -25.95 26.67 0.45
N ASP A 66 -25.56 26.13 -0.70
CA ASP A 66 -26.36 26.17 -1.91
C ASP A 66 -27.39 25.04 -1.89
N SER A 67 -28.63 25.38 -1.54
CA SER A 67 -29.69 24.41 -1.35
C SER A 67 -30.34 23.88 -2.64
N LYS A 68 -30.08 24.50 -3.82
CA LYS A 68 -30.50 23.99 -5.15
C LYS A 68 -30.05 24.77 -6.41
N GLY A 69 -29.34 25.89 -6.30
CA GLY A 69 -29.18 26.86 -7.40
C GLY A 69 -27.98 26.66 -8.33
N ILE A 70 -26.78 26.42 -7.77
CA ILE A 70 -25.51 26.44 -8.51
C ILE A 70 -24.98 25.01 -8.72
N CYS A 71 -25.04 24.16 -7.69
CA CYS A 71 -24.57 22.78 -7.73
C CYS A 71 -25.56 21.83 -8.44
N GLY A 72 -26.86 22.14 -8.41
CA GLY A 72 -27.91 21.31 -9.03
C GLY A 72 -28.18 20.04 -8.23
N LYS A 73 -28.01 18.86 -8.85
CA LYS A 73 -28.11 17.55 -8.18
C LYS A 73 -26.80 17.07 -7.53
N SER A 74 -25.65 17.56 -8.00
CA SER A 74 -24.32 17.03 -7.63
C SER A 74 -23.74 17.73 -6.41
N ALA A 75 -22.96 17.03 -5.59
CA ALA A 75 -22.16 17.68 -4.55
C ALA A 75 -21.09 18.59 -5.20
N CYS A 76 -20.98 19.84 -4.75
CA CYS A 76 -20.09 20.83 -5.37
C CYS A 76 -19.75 21.97 -4.40
N PHE A 77 -18.69 22.71 -4.73
CA PHE A 77 -18.46 24.06 -4.21
C PHE A 77 -18.23 25.06 -5.34
N TYR A 78 -18.50 26.33 -5.04
CA TYR A 78 -18.37 27.46 -5.94
C TYR A 78 -17.74 28.65 -5.21
N ILE A 79 -16.63 29.16 -5.74
CA ILE A 79 -15.87 30.29 -5.17
C ILE A 79 -16.09 31.52 -6.06
N SER A 80 -16.43 32.66 -5.47
CA SER A 80 -16.71 33.90 -6.20
C SER A 80 -16.26 35.16 -5.44
N ASN A 81 -16.09 36.27 -6.16
CA ASN A 81 -15.66 37.55 -5.57
C ASN A 81 -16.86 38.36 -5.07
N ILE A 82 -16.73 39.00 -3.90
CA ILE A 82 -17.68 40.01 -3.42
C ILE A 82 -17.17 41.39 -3.86
N TYR A 83 -17.83 41.97 -4.85
CA TYR A 83 -17.51 43.30 -5.34
C TYR A 83 -17.93 44.40 -4.34
N ASN A 84 -17.17 45.50 -4.32
CA ASN A 84 -17.37 46.68 -3.45
C ASN A 84 -17.31 46.41 -1.94
N SER A 85 -16.70 45.30 -1.52
CA SER A 85 -16.44 45.02 -0.11
C SER A 85 -15.49 46.06 0.52
N LYS A 86 -15.81 46.51 1.74
CA LYS A 86 -14.97 47.43 2.53
C LYS A 86 -14.00 46.65 3.42
N HIS A 87 -12.98 47.33 3.95
CA HIS A 87 -12.08 46.72 4.94
C HIS A 87 -12.88 46.20 6.15
N GLY A 88 -12.72 44.91 6.49
CA GLY A 88 -13.50 44.22 7.52
C GLY A 88 -14.85 43.64 7.06
N GLN A 89 -15.14 43.65 5.76
CA GLN A 89 -16.25 42.92 5.13
C GLN A 89 -15.70 41.76 4.27
N PRO A 90 -16.52 40.73 3.95
CA PRO A 90 -16.03 39.57 3.22
C PRO A 90 -15.69 39.90 1.76
N GLU A 91 -14.55 39.39 1.30
CA GLU A 91 -13.98 39.59 -0.03
C GLU A 91 -14.33 38.43 -0.97
N ILE A 92 -14.43 37.22 -0.40
CA ILE A 92 -14.67 35.96 -1.10
C ILE A 92 -15.95 35.31 -0.56
N LEU A 93 -16.84 34.91 -1.48
CA LEU A 93 -18.01 34.10 -1.21
C LEU A 93 -17.73 32.65 -1.63
N ILE A 94 -17.86 31.72 -0.69
CA ILE A 94 -17.77 30.28 -0.93
C ILE A 94 -19.15 29.68 -0.70
N GLN A 95 -19.69 29.02 -1.72
CA GLN A 95 -20.97 28.32 -1.68
C GLN A 95 -20.75 26.82 -1.86
N GLY A 96 -21.57 25.96 -1.26
CA GLY A 96 -21.41 24.51 -1.40
C GLY A 96 -22.57 23.68 -0.88
N SER A 97 -22.57 22.38 -1.19
CA SER A 97 -23.66 21.44 -0.83
C SER A 97 -23.66 20.96 0.62
N THR A 98 -22.53 21.10 1.34
CA THR A 98 -22.36 20.77 2.77
C THR A 98 -21.27 21.64 3.40
N GLY A 99 -21.14 21.62 4.72
CA GLY A 99 -20.00 22.20 5.45
C GLY A 99 -18.65 21.59 5.03
N VAL A 100 -18.62 20.32 4.64
CA VAL A 100 -17.45 19.67 4.01
C VAL A 100 -17.12 20.34 2.67
N GLU A 101 -18.10 20.58 1.79
CA GLU A 101 -17.84 21.29 0.53
C GLU A 101 -17.46 22.76 0.73
N LEU A 102 -18.03 23.46 1.73
CA LEU A 102 -17.63 24.82 2.09
C LEU A 102 -16.17 24.87 2.59
N SER A 103 -15.80 23.94 3.47
CA SER A 103 -14.42 23.79 3.98
C SER A 103 -13.44 23.37 2.88
N SER A 104 -13.86 22.50 1.97
CA SER A 104 -13.07 22.11 0.79
C SER A 104 -12.87 23.29 -0.16
N GLY A 105 -13.90 24.13 -0.36
CA GLY A 105 -13.81 25.36 -1.14
C GLY A 105 -12.85 26.39 -0.53
N LEU A 106 -12.84 26.50 0.80
CA LEU A 106 -11.85 27.31 1.53
C LEU A 106 -10.43 26.77 1.33
N HIS A 107 -10.22 25.47 1.51
CA HIS A 107 -8.92 24.85 1.28
C HIS A 107 -8.46 25.03 -0.18
N TRP A 108 -9.34 24.81 -1.15
CA TRP A 108 -9.05 24.97 -2.58
C TRP A 108 -8.68 26.40 -2.94
N TYR A 109 -9.38 27.39 -2.38
CA TYR A 109 -9.02 28.80 -2.53
C TYR A 109 -7.65 29.11 -1.94
N LEU A 110 -7.43 28.77 -0.66
CA LEU A 110 -6.16 29.01 0.02
C LEU A 110 -4.98 28.33 -0.70
N LYS A 111 -5.17 27.09 -1.17
CA LYS A 111 -4.20 26.29 -1.91
C LYS A 111 -3.83 26.91 -3.26
N TYR A 112 -4.81 27.26 -4.10
CA TYR A 112 -4.54 27.67 -5.48
C TYR A 112 -4.39 29.19 -5.69
N TRP A 113 -5.00 30.03 -4.85
CA TRP A 113 -4.90 31.50 -4.94
C TRP A 113 -3.94 32.10 -3.92
N CYS A 114 -3.99 31.66 -2.65
CA CYS A 114 -3.07 32.16 -1.62
C CYS A 114 -1.75 31.39 -1.54
N GLY A 115 -1.63 30.21 -2.16
CA GLY A 115 -0.41 29.40 -2.13
C GLY A 115 -0.13 28.75 -0.77
N VAL A 116 -1.18 28.41 -0.01
CA VAL A 116 -1.14 27.76 1.32
C VAL A 116 -0.89 26.25 1.22
N HIS A 117 -0.32 25.68 2.28
CA HIS A 117 -0.20 24.23 2.49
C HIS A 117 -0.74 23.83 3.87
N ILE A 118 -1.51 22.74 3.96
CA ILE A 118 -2.11 22.25 5.22
C ILE A 118 -1.82 20.75 5.38
N SER A 119 -1.01 20.40 6.37
CA SER A 119 -0.76 19.01 6.79
C SER A 119 -0.84 18.86 8.30
N TRP A 120 -0.74 17.63 8.82
CA TRP A 120 -0.73 17.39 10.26
C TRP A 120 0.44 18.11 10.94
N ASN A 121 0.29 18.46 12.23
CA ASN A 121 1.37 19.07 13.00
C ASN A 121 2.66 18.23 12.96
N LYS A 122 2.51 16.90 13.09
CA LYS A 122 3.62 15.93 12.99
C LYS A 122 4.25 15.77 11.59
N THR A 123 3.77 16.48 10.58
CA THR A 123 4.40 16.57 9.25
C THR A 123 4.86 17.99 8.92
N GLY A 124 5.25 18.75 9.95
CA GLY A 124 5.64 20.16 9.87
C GLY A 124 4.47 21.16 9.89
N GLY A 125 3.23 20.68 10.01
CA GLY A 125 2.04 21.52 10.18
C GLY A 125 1.60 22.26 8.91
N VAL A 126 1.40 23.57 9.05
CA VAL A 126 0.75 24.44 8.06
C VAL A 126 1.68 25.56 7.57
N GLN A 127 1.62 25.87 6.28
CA GLN A 127 2.24 27.06 5.69
C GLN A 127 1.11 28.06 5.38
N LEU A 128 1.07 29.14 6.16
CA LEU A 128 0.06 30.21 6.05
C LEU A 128 0.67 31.59 5.73
N GLY A 129 2.00 31.70 5.67
CA GLY A 129 2.71 32.98 5.50
C GLY A 129 2.60 33.60 4.11
N SER A 130 1.95 32.92 3.18
CA SER A 130 1.65 33.37 1.81
C SER A 130 0.28 34.04 1.66
N VAL A 131 -0.61 33.98 2.67
CA VAL A 131 -1.93 34.63 2.60
C VAL A 131 -1.79 36.16 2.73
N PRO A 132 -2.28 36.97 1.77
CA PRO A 132 -2.30 38.42 1.89
C PRO A 132 -3.22 38.91 3.01
N SER A 133 -2.93 40.09 3.57
CA SER A 133 -3.79 40.74 4.58
C SER A 133 -5.26 40.90 4.12
N PRO A 134 -6.22 40.97 5.06
CA PRO A 134 -7.61 41.33 4.77
C PRO A 134 -7.72 42.60 3.92
N GLY A 135 -8.63 42.60 2.95
CA GLY A 135 -8.79 43.63 1.94
C GLY A 135 -7.82 43.51 0.74
N SER A 136 -6.92 42.52 0.74
CA SER A 136 -5.95 42.26 -0.34
C SER A 136 -5.99 40.82 -0.88
N LEU A 137 -7.06 40.06 -0.62
CA LEU A 137 -7.13 38.66 -1.03
C LEU A 137 -7.17 38.49 -2.57
N PRO A 138 -6.47 37.49 -3.16
CA PRO A 138 -6.38 37.34 -4.61
C PRO A 138 -7.73 36.98 -5.23
N ARG A 139 -8.20 37.80 -6.18
CA ARG A 139 -9.50 37.59 -6.83
C ARG A 139 -9.52 36.34 -7.71
N VAL A 140 -10.64 35.61 -7.67
CA VAL A 140 -10.93 34.52 -8.62
C VAL A 140 -11.47 35.07 -9.94
N ASP A 141 -11.66 34.22 -10.94
CA ASP A 141 -12.26 34.62 -12.22
C ASP A 141 -13.63 35.29 -12.07
N LYS A 142 -14.00 36.15 -13.02
CA LYS A 142 -15.28 36.89 -13.01
C LYS A 142 -16.51 35.98 -12.98
N ASN A 143 -16.38 34.78 -13.55
CA ASN A 143 -17.44 33.77 -13.61
C ASN A 143 -17.41 32.80 -12.39
N GLY A 144 -16.57 33.09 -11.40
CA GLY A 144 -16.27 32.21 -10.27
C GLY A 144 -15.59 30.90 -10.68
N VAL A 145 -15.38 30.03 -9.70
CA VAL A 145 -14.72 28.73 -9.84
C VAL A 145 -15.62 27.66 -9.25
N LYS A 146 -16.25 26.85 -10.11
CA LYS A 146 -17.09 25.72 -9.70
C LYS A 146 -16.30 24.41 -9.76
N VAL A 147 -16.27 23.68 -8.64
CA VAL A 147 -15.69 22.33 -8.56
C VAL A 147 -16.80 21.36 -8.17
N VAL A 148 -16.99 20.30 -8.98
CA VAL A 148 -18.01 19.27 -8.78
C VAL A 148 -17.34 17.99 -8.31
N ARG A 149 -17.86 17.39 -7.24
CA ARG A 149 -17.39 16.10 -6.71
C ARG A 149 -17.90 14.97 -7.64
N PRO A 150 -17.01 14.21 -8.32
CA PRO A 150 -17.41 13.18 -9.29
C PRO A 150 -17.85 11.84 -8.66
N VAL A 151 -17.85 11.73 -7.32
CA VAL A 151 -18.33 10.59 -6.54
C VAL A 151 -19.06 11.11 -5.29
N PRO A 152 -20.09 10.43 -4.75
CA PRO A 152 -20.76 10.88 -3.54
C PRO A 152 -19.87 10.77 -2.29
N TRP A 153 -18.94 9.80 -2.23
CA TRP A 153 -18.19 9.47 -1.01
C TRP A 153 -16.68 9.76 -1.07
N SER A 154 -16.18 10.31 0.03
CA SER A 154 -14.77 10.45 0.37
C SER A 154 -14.54 9.91 1.78
N TYR A 155 -13.95 8.71 1.85
CA TYR A 155 -13.82 7.89 3.06
C TYR A 155 -12.47 8.08 3.76
N TYR A 156 -12.42 7.94 5.09
CA TYR A 156 -11.17 8.03 5.86
C TYR A 156 -11.09 7.07 7.06
N GLN A 157 -9.85 6.67 7.38
CA GLN A 157 -9.37 5.84 8.49
C GLN A 157 -9.49 4.32 8.26
N ASN A 158 -8.51 3.57 8.75
CA ASN A 158 -8.61 2.12 8.96
C ASN A 158 -9.10 1.86 10.40
N VAL A 159 -9.60 0.66 10.71
CA VAL A 159 -9.92 0.27 12.09
C VAL A 159 -8.66 0.26 12.96
N VAL A 160 -7.51 -0.13 12.40
CA VAL A 160 -6.23 -0.15 13.14
C VAL A 160 -5.59 1.24 13.34
N THR A 161 -6.00 2.27 12.59
CA THR A 161 -5.55 3.67 12.83
C THR A 161 -5.99 4.18 14.20
N SER A 162 -7.12 3.66 14.70
CA SER A 162 -7.58 3.92 16.09
C SER A 162 -6.59 3.43 17.15
N SER A 163 -5.76 2.42 16.85
CA SER A 163 -4.71 1.92 17.72
C SER A 163 -3.32 2.51 17.40
N TYR A 164 -2.89 2.54 16.13
CA TYR A 164 -1.53 3.02 15.77
C TYR A 164 -1.36 4.54 15.69
N SER A 165 -2.43 5.33 15.83
CA SER A 165 -2.31 6.79 15.81
C SER A 165 -3.24 7.49 16.82
N PHE A 166 -4.51 7.09 16.91
CA PHE A 166 -5.51 7.90 17.64
C PHE A 166 -5.69 7.55 19.12
N VAL A 167 -5.13 6.43 19.59
CA VAL A 167 -5.40 5.87 20.92
C VAL A 167 -5.16 6.86 22.07
N TRP A 168 -4.13 7.71 21.98
CA TRP A 168 -3.78 8.67 23.02
C TRP A 168 -4.30 10.10 22.76
N TRP A 169 -5.24 10.28 21.83
CA TRP A 169 -5.72 11.60 21.44
C TRP A 169 -6.81 12.15 22.36
N THR A 170 -6.54 13.32 22.94
CA THR A 170 -7.56 14.15 23.58
C THR A 170 -8.46 14.85 22.53
N TRP A 171 -9.57 15.43 22.99
CA TRP A 171 -10.46 16.24 22.15
C TRP A 171 -9.73 17.31 21.33
N GLY A 172 -8.73 17.99 21.91
CA GLY A 172 -7.96 19.05 21.22
C GLY A 172 -7.06 18.56 20.08
N ARG A 173 -6.83 17.24 19.94
CA ARG A 173 -6.21 16.62 18.75
C ARG A 173 -7.26 16.10 17.77
N TRP A 174 -8.39 15.57 18.25
CA TRP A 174 -9.52 15.16 17.42
C TRP A 174 -10.19 16.33 16.68
N GLU A 175 -10.40 17.48 17.33
CA GLU A 175 -10.95 18.69 16.69
C GLU A 175 -10.13 19.10 15.45
N LYS A 176 -8.79 19.08 15.58
CA LYS A 176 -7.86 19.40 14.48
C LYS A 176 -7.88 18.35 13.38
N GLU A 177 -8.13 17.08 13.71
CA GLU A 177 -8.29 16.05 12.69
C GLU A 177 -9.61 16.22 11.92
N ILE A 178 -10.71 16.58 12.58
CA ILE A 178 -12.00 16.79 11.91
C ILE A 178 -11.97 18.08 11.06
N ASP A 179 -11.27 19.13 11.51
CA ASP A 179 -10.99 20.29 10.66
C ASP A 179 -10.17 19.92 9.41
N TRP A 180 -9.12 19.10 9.57
CA TRP A 180 -8.35 18.57 8.44
C TRP A 180 -9.23 17.72 7.52
N MET A 181 -10.05 16.80 8.06
CA MET A 181 -11.03 16.02 7.30
C MET A 181 -11.96 16.90 6.45
N ALA A 182 -12.49 17.99 7.02
CA ALA A 182 -13.37 18.91 6.31
C ALA A 182 -12.63 19.68 5.20
N LEU A 183 -11.40 20.15 5.44
CA LEU A 183 -10.53 20.80 4.45
C LEU A 183 -10.11 19.83 3.32
N GLN A 184 -9.87 18.55 3.62
CA GLN A 184 -9.56 17.50 2.65
C GLN A 184 -10.81 16.92 1.97
N GLY A 185 -12.01 17.40 2.31
CA GLY A 185 -13.25 16.98 1.69
C GLY A 185 -13.71 15.57 2.05
N ILE A 186 -13.29 15.02 3.19
CA ILE A 186 -13.80 13.76 3.75
C ILE A 186 -15.25 13.96 4.20
N ASN A 187 -16.15 13.06 3.80
CA ASN A 187 -17.56 13.07 4.21
C ASN A 187 -18.07 11.72 4.75
N LEU A 188 -17.23 10.68 4.74
CA LEU A 188 -17.52 9.35 5.30
C LEU A 188 -16.39 8.87 6.23
N PRO A 189 -16.13 9.56 7.37
CA PRO A 189 -15.09 9.15 8.33
C PRO A 189 -15.53 7.98 9.21
N LEU A 190 -14.58 7.16 9.65
CA LEU A 190 -14.81 6.18 10.72
C LEU A 190 -14.95 6.89 12.10
N ALA A 191 -15.84 6.39 12.95
CA ALA A 191 -16.02 6.87 14.32
C ALA A 191 -16.21 5.69 15.29
N PHE A 192 -15.10 5.15 15.80
CA PHE A 192 -15.04 3.86 16.51
C PHE A 192 -14.67 3.96 18.00
N ASN A 193 -14.51 5.16 18.56
CA ASN A 193 -14.10 5.35 19.95
C ASN A 193 -15.24 5.00 20.91
N GLY A 194 -14.91 4.61 22.15
CA GLY A 194 -15.90 4.34 23.20
C GLY A 194 -16.84 3.15 22.98
N GLN A 195 -16.68 2.36 21.91
CA GLN A 195 -17.60 1.24 21.63
C GLN A 195 -17.57 0.14 22.70
N GLU A 196 -16.47 0.02 23.44
CA GLU A 196 -16.35 -0.89 24.59
C GLU A 196 -17.30 -0.50 25.74
N TYR A 197 -17.61 0.80 25.91
CA TYR A 197 -18.62 1.27 26.87
C TYR A 197 -20.02 0.83 26.44
N ILE A 198 -20.33 0.91 25.14
CA ILE A 198 -21.61 0.40 24.61
C ILE A 198 -21.69 -1.12 24.80
N TRP A 199 -20.61 -1.86 24.51
CA TRP A 199 -20.54 -3.32 24.73
C TRP A 199 -20.68 -3.71 26.20
N GLN A 200 -20.05 -2.99 27.14
CA GLN A 200 -20.21 -3.27 28.58
C GLN A 200 -21.69 -3.19 28.98
N ASN A 201 -22.37 -2.10 28.62
CA ASN A 201 -23.78 -1.91 28.94
C ASN A 201 -24.67 -2.99 28.30
N VAL A 202 -24.43 -3.33 27.02
CA VAL A 202 -25.18 -4.39 26.32
C VAL A 202 -24.98 -5.76 26.97
N PHE A 203 -23.76 -6.14 27.36
CA PHE A 203 -23.55 -7.43 28.03
C PHE A 203 -24.12 -7.45 29.46
N MET A 204 -24.15 -6.31 30.17
CA MET A 204 -24.85 -6.19 31.45
C MET A 204 -26.37 -6.34 31.29
N ASP A 205 -26.98 -5.78 30.23
CA ASP A 205 -28.39 -6.00 29.88
C ASP A 205 -28.70 -7.50 29.58
N PHE A 206 -27.67 -8.31 29.29
CA PHE A 206 -27.75 -9.77 29.09
C PHE A 206 -27.20 -10.58 30.30
N ASN A 207 -27.17 -9.98 31.50
CA ASN A 207 -26.80 -10.59 32.78
C ASN A 207 -25.32 -11.00 32.96
N LEU A 208 -24.37 -10.44 32.19
CA LEU A 208 -22.94 -10.57 32.51
C LEU A 208 -22.55 -9.54 33.57
N SER A 209 -21.63 -9.92 34.47
CA SER A 209 -21.01 -8.96 35.39
C SER A 209 -19.93 -8.14 34.69
N ARG A 210 -19.38 -7.13 35.38
CA ARG A 210 -18.22 -6.37 34.88
C ARG A 210 -16.95 -7.21 34.88
N GLU A 211 -16.82 -8.05 35.90
CA GLU A 211 -15.72 -8.99 36.10
C GLU A 211 -15.68 -10.07 35.01
N ASP A 212 -16.84 -10.50 34.50
CA ASP A 212 -16.97 -11.42 33.35
C ASP A 212 -16.39 -10.85 32.03
N LEU A 213 -16.20 -9.53 31.95
CA LEU A 213 -15.67 -8.80 30.78
C LEU A 213 -14.18 -8.45 30.90
N THR A 214 -13.55 -8.67 32.07
CA THR A 214 -12.13 -8.37 32.36
C THR A 214 -11.19 -8.96 31.31
N ASP A 215 -11.41 -10.22 30.92
CA ASP A 215 -10.58 -10.96 29.95
C ASP A 215 -11.03 -10.75 28.49
N PHE A 216 -12.11 -9.98 28.24
CA PHE A 216 -12.69 -9.80 26.90
C PHE A 216 -12.07 -8.60 26.17
N PHE A 217 -12.11 -7.41 26.78
CA PHE A 217 -11.53 -6.22 26.16
C PHE A 217 -9.99 -6.25 26.20
N GLY A 218 -9.35 -5.90 25.08
CA GLY A 218 -7.90 -5.66 25.06
C GLY A 218 -7.53 -4.35 25.77
N GLY A 219 -6.23 -4.13 25.97
CA GLY A 219 -5.70 -2.83 26.40
C GLY A 219 -5.87 -1.75 25.32
N PRO A 220 -5.82 -0.46 25.68
CA PRO A 220 -6.07 0.65 24.75
C PRO A 220 -5.34 0.56 23.41
N ALA A 221 -4.06 0.20 23.44
CA ALA A 221 -3.21 0.14 22.25
C ALA A 221 -3.51 -1.06 21.33
N PHE A 222 -4.38 -1.98 21.74
CA PHE A 222 -4.69 -3.23 21.03
C PHE A 222 -6.17 -3.37 20.65
N LEU A 223 -7.01 -2.36 20.95
CA LEU A 223 -8.46 -2.43 20.76
C LEU A 223 -8.89 -2.72 19.31
N ALA A 224 -8.16 -2.29 18.29
CA ALA A 224 -8.52 -2.59 16.90
C ALA A 224 -8.62 -4.11 16.63
N TRP A 225 -7.64 -4.89 17.09
CA TRP A 225 -7.61 -6.35 16.92
C TRP A 225 -8.53 -7.08 17.90
N ALA A 226 -8.85 -6.46 19.04
CA ALA A 226 -9.91 -6.94 19.93
C ALA A 226 -11.29 -6.83 19.27
N ARG A 227 -11.61 -5.67 18.66
CA ARG A 227 -12.87 -5.42 17.93
C ARG A 227 -13.05 -6.39 16.75
N MET A 228 -11.97 -6.65 16.00
CA MET A 228 -11.94 -7.65 14.92
C MET A 228 -11.93 -9.11 15.42
N GLY A 229 -11.80 -9.35 16.73
CA GLY A 229 -11.83 -10.68 17.36
C GLY A 229 -10.55 -11.50 17.20
N ASN A 230 -9.47 -10.91 16.69
CA ASN A 230 -8.18 -11.58 16.54
C ASN A 230 -7.53 -11.89 17.91
N LEU A 231 -7.72 -11.01 18.89
CA LEU A 231 -7.24 -11.17 20.27
C LEU A 231 -8.31 -10.77 21.30
N HIS A 232 -8.09 -11.11 22.56
CA HIS A 232 -8.86 -10.62 23.71
C HIS A 232 -7.95 -10.46 24.94
N GLY A 233 -8.31 -9.59 25.90
CA GLY A 233 -7.60 -9.39 27.18
C GLY A 233 -6.17 -8.79 27.13
N TRP A 234 -5.43 -8.93 26.02
CA TRP A 234 -4.01 -8.52 25.93
C TRP A 234 -3.81 -7.02 26.18
N GLY A 235 -2.98 -6.69 27.18
CA GLY A 235 -2.72 -5.33 27.64
C GLY A 235 -3.84 -4.69 28.47
N GLY A 236 -4.94 -5.39 28.68
CA GLY A 236 -6.07 -4.98 29.52
C GLY A 236 -5.86 -5.31 31.01
N PRO A 237 -6.91 -5.25 31.83
CA PRO A 237 -8.28 -4.85 31.48
C PRO A 237 -8.42 -3.35 31.21
N LEU A 238 -9.54 -2.91 30.65
CA LEU A 238 -9.88 -1.48 30.58
C LEU A 238 -10.41 -0.99 31.94
N SER A 239 -10.11 0.26 32.30
CA SER A 239 -10.70 0.90 33.48
C SER A 239 -12.07 1.53 33.17
N GLU A 240 -12.87 1.74 34.22
CA GLU A 240 -14.11 2.52 34.12
C GLU A 240 -13.87 3.95 33.64
N ASN A 241 -12.74 4.57 34.03
CA ASN A 241 -12.38 5.92 33.59
C ASN A 241 -12.21 5.94 32.07
N TRP A 242 -11.44 4.98 31.52
CA TRP A 242 -11.25 4.84 30.07
C TRP A 242 -12.58 4.67 29.32
N LEU A 243 -13.47 3.82 29.81
CA LEU A 243 -14.77 3.58 29.17
C LEU A 243 -15.64 4.85 29.16
N ASN A 244 -15.67 5.60 30.25
CA ASN A 244 -16.43 6.84 30.35
C ASN A 244 -15.81 7.98 29.49
N ASP A 245 -14.51 8.20 29.57
CA ASP A 245 -13.81 9.24 28.81
C ASP A 245 -13.92 9.01 27.30
N GLN A 246 -13.73 7.77 26.84
CA GLN A 246 -13.87 7.43 25.43
C GLN A 246 -15.32 7.55 24.93
N SER A 247 -16.31 7.32 25.80
CA SER A 247 -17.73 7.57 25.51
C SER A 247 -18.03 9.07 25.34
N ILE A 248 -17.44 9.93 26.19
CA ILE A 248 -17.53 11.39 26.06
C ILE A 248 -16.82 11.88 24.79
N LEU A 249 -15.59 11.40 24.53
CA LEU A 249 -14.79 11.76 23.36
C LEU A 249 -15.48 11.37 22.04
N GLN A 250 -16.08 10.18 21.98
CA GLN A 250 -16.86 9.71 20.83
C GLN A 250 -18.06 10.63 20.57
N LYS A 251 -18.79 11.07 21.60
CA LYS A 251 -19.92 12.01 21.45
C LYS A 251 -19.48 13.35 20.87
N LEU A 252 -18.39 13.95 21.37
CA LEU A 252 -17.83 15.19 20.83
C LEU A 252 -17.40 15.03 19.36
N THR A 253 -16.72 13.93 19.05
CA THR A 253 -16.24 13.58 17.70
C THR A 253 -17.38 13.42 16.71
N VAL A 254 -18.40 12.63 17.06
CA VAL A 254 -19.58 12.35 16.23
C VAL A 254 -20.43 13.61 16.03
N THR A 255 -20.61 14.44 17.05
CA THR A 255 -21.30 15.73 16.93
C THR A 255 -20.58 16.66 15.96
N ARG A 256 -19.26 16.89 16.12
CA ARG A 256 -18.51 17.78 15.22
C ARG A 256 -18.44 17.26 13.77
N MET A 257 -18.41 15.95 13.57
CA MET A 257 -18.55 15.37 12.23
C MET A 257 -19.91 15.72 11.60
N MET A 258 -21.01 15.58 12.35
CA MET A 258 -22.35 15.98 11.89
C MET A 258 -22.50 17.50 11.70
N GLU A 259 -21.85 18.34 12.53
CA GLU A 259 -21.84 19.80 12.36
C GLU A 259 -21.27 20.23 11.00
N PHE A 260 -20.27 19.52 10.44
CA PHE A 260 -19.79 19.76 9.07
C PHE A 260 -20.66 19.10 7.98
N GLY A 261 -21.65 18.27 8.34
CA GLY A 261 -22.45 17.48 7.41
C GLY A 261 -21.79 16.17 6.95
N MET A 262 -20.77 15.68 7.67
CA MET A 262 -20.19 14.34 7.43
C MET A 262 -21.16 13.24 7.90
N THR A 263 -21.03 12.05 7.34
CA THR A 263 -21.74 10.84 7.76
C THR A 263 -20.77 9.91 8.50
N PRO A 264 -20.74 9.90 9.85
CA PRO A 264 -19.84 9.04 10.61
C PRO A 264 -20.23 7.56 10.47
N VAL A 265 -19.23 6.70 10.22
CA VAL A 265 -19.40 5.24 10.15
C VAL A 265 -19.23 4.64 11.54
N LEU A 266 -20.28 4.01 12.05
CA LEU A 266 -20.32 3.43 13.40
C LEU A 266 -20.03 1.91 13.39
N PRO A 267 -19.53 1.32 14.48
CA PRO A 267 -19.37 -0.13 14.60
C PRO A 267 -20.72 -0.86 14.67
N SER A 268 -20.68 -2.17 14.50
CA SER A 268 -21.79 -3.10 14.66
C SER A 268 -21.29 -4.49 15.07
N PHE A 269 -22.19 -5.36 15.53
CA PHE A 269 -21.87 -6.72 15.93
C PHE A 269 -21.31 -7.57 14.78
N SER A 270 -20.27 -8.34 15.09
CA SER A 270 -19.56 -9.25 14.18
C SER A 270 -19.68 -10.73 14.57
N GLY A 271 -20.34 -11.06 15.68
CA GLY A 271 -20.40 -12.41 16.25
C GLY A 271 -19.41 -12.64 17.40
N ASN A 272 -18.43 -11.77 17.61
CA ASN A 272 -17.42 -11.89 18.66
C ASN A 272 -18.04 -11.65 20.05
N VAL A 273 -17.89 -12.60 20.98
CA VAL A 273 -18.55 -12.58 22.30
C VAL A 273 -17.60 -12.95 23.45
N PRO A 274 -17.87 -12.50 24.70
CA PRO A 274 -17.09 -12.87 25.88
C PRO A 274 -17.29 -14.34 26.27
N ALA A 275 -16.25 -14.93 26.87
CA ALA A 275 -16.23 -16.33 27.31
C ALA A 275 -17.35 -16.68 28.30
N ALA A 276 -17.77 -15.70 29.12
CA ALA A 276 -18.84 -15.84 30.11
C ALA A 276 -20.22 -16.09 29.48
N LEU A 277 -20.49 -15.55 28.28
CA LEU A 277 -21.76 -15.73 27.59
C LEU A 277 -22.07 -17.22 27.35
N LYS A 278 -21.04 -18.04 27.09
CA LYS A 278 -21.19 -19.50 26.93
C LYS A 278 -21.49 -20.25 28.24
N LYS A 279 -21.19 -19.66 29.40
CA LYS A 279 -21.58 -20.20 30.72
C LYS A 279 -23.05 -19.92 31.01
N LEU A 280 -23.50 -18.69 30.71
CA LEU A 280 -24.87 -18.21 30.96
C LEU A 280 -25.88 -18.80 29.95
N TYR A 281 -25.48 -18.92 28.68
CA TYR A 281 -26.31 -19.45 27.60
C TYR A 281 -25.69 -20.76 27.06
N PRO A 282 -25.74 -21.88 27.82
CA PRO A 282 -25.06 -23.13 27.44
C PRO A 282 -25.68 -23.81 26.20
N SER A 283 -26.90 -23.44 25.82
CA SER A 283 -27.56 -23.86 24.58
C SER A 283 -27.13 -23.06 23.35
N ALA A 284 -26.48 -21.90 23.52
CA ALA A 284 -26.08 -21.05 22.40
C ALA A 284 -24.90 -21.66 21.63
N LYS A 285 -24.94 -21.55 20.30
CA LYS A 285 -23.95 -22.08 19.35
C LYS A 285 -22.66 -21.24 19.34
N ILE A 286 -21.97 -21.20 20.47
CA ILE A 286 -20.74 -20.42 20.64
C ILE A 286 -19.52 -21.32 20.43
N THR A 287 -18.74 -21.03 19.39
CA THR A 287 -17.48 -21.70 19.03
C THR A 287 -16.27 -20.86 19.47
N ARG A 288 -15.04 -21.31 19.19
CA ARG A 288 -13.82 -20.48 19.30
C ARG A 288 -13.17 -20.36 17.92
N LEU A 289 -12.64 -19.17 17.61
CA LEU A 289 -11.78 -18.89 16.46
C LEU A 289 -10.41 -19.59 16.61
N GLY A 290 -9.62 -19.56 15.54
CA GLY A 290 -8.25 -20.10 15.54
C GLY A 290 -7.24 -19.25 16.31
N ASP A 291 -6.00 -19.74 16.40
CA ASP A 291 -4.85 -18.90 16.80
C ASP A 291 -4.61 -17.81 15.75
N TRP A 292 -4.61 -16.56 16.20
CA TRP A 292 -4.07 -15.43 15.45
C TRP A 292 -2.82 -14.96 16.20
N ASN A 293 -1.68 -15.12 15.54
CA ASN A 293 -0.36 -14.56 15.88
C ASN A 293 0.21 -14.77 17.30
N THR A 294 -0.34 -15.61 18.18
CA THR A 294 0.37 -15.91 19.45
C THR A 294 1.57 -16.81 19.24
N VAL A 295 2.55 -16.80 20.15
CA VAL A 295 3.75 -17.64 20.01
C VAL A 295 3.44 -19.14 20.16
N ASN A 296 2.59 -19.51 21.13
CA ASN A 296 2.33 -20.90 21.51
C ASN A 296 0.85 -21.35 21.42
N GLY A 297 -0.07 -20.53 20.90
CA GLY A 297 -1.51 -20.80 20.93
C GLY A 297 -2.15 -20.53 22.30
N ASP A 298 -1.73 -19.45 22.99
CA ASP A 298 -2.19 -19.14 24.34
C ASP A 298 -3.63 -18.58 24.34
N LYS A 299 -4.58 -19.44 24.75
CA LYS A 299 -6.03 -19.18 24.79
C LYS A 299 -6.47 -18.16 25.83
N ARG A 300 -5.53 -17.55 26.57
CA ARG A 300 -5.74 -16.33 27.37
C ARG A 300 -5.82 -15.07 26.49
N TRP A 301 -5.15 -15.07 25.34
CA TRP A 301 -5.02 -13.90 24.48
C TRP A 301 -5.62 -14.11 23.08
N CYS A 302 -5.61 -15.35 22.57
CA CYS A 302 -6.11 -15.70 21.24
C CYS A 302 -7.51 -16.32 21.24
N CYS A 303 -7.97 -16.64 20.04
CA CYS A 303 -8.93 -17.73 19.83
C CYS A 303 -10.30 -17.39 20.41
N THR A 304 -10.72 -16.13 20.22
CA THR A 304 -11.95 -15.48 20.70
C THR A 304 -13.20 -16.32 20.42
N TYR A 305 -14.23 -16.18 21.27
CA TYR A 305 -15.48 -16.90 21.08
C TYR A 305 -16.34 -16.24 19.99
N LEU A 306 -16.83 -17.06 19.05
CA LEU A 306 -17.72 -16.65 17.96
C LEU A 306 -19.10 -17.29 18.16
N LEU A 307 -20.13 -16.47 18.27
CA LEU A 307 -21.53 -16.87 18.23
C LEU A 307 -21.93 -17.17 16.77
N ASP A 308 -22.52 -18.33 16.52
CA ASP A 308 -22.91 -18.76 15.17
C ASP A 308 -24.09 -17.91 14.61
N PRO A 309 -24.07 -17.53 13.32
CA PRO A 309 -25.12 -16.71 12.70
C PRO A 309 -26.51 -17.37 12.65
N SER A 310 -26.62 -18.68 12.86
CA SER A 310 -27.90 -19.41 12.95
C SER A 310 -28.45 -19.50 14.38
N ASP A 311 -27.88 -18.78 15.33
CA ASP A 311 -28.37 -18.65 16.70
C ASP A 311 -29.26 -17.40 16.86
N PRO A 312 -30.46 -17.49 17.46
CA PRO A 312 -31.32 -16.32 17.70
C PRO A 312 -30.62 -15.19 18.45
N LEU A 313 -29.74 -15.53 19.41
CA LEU A 313 -28.99 -14.59 20.24
C LEU A 313 -28.10 -13.65 19.41
N PHE A 314 -27.70 -14.06 18.20
CA PHE A 314 -26.90 -13.24 17.30
C PHE A 314 -27.64 -11.97 16.85
N ILE A 315 -28.93 -12.11 16.53
CA ILE A 315 -29.78 -11.00 16.10
C ILE A 315 -30.16 -10.13 17.31
N GLU A 316 -30.38 -10.73 18.47
CA GLU A 316 -30.74 -10.04 19.71
C GLU A 316 -29.60 -9.14 20.22
N LEU A 317 -28.37 -9.67 20.35
CA LEU A 317 -27.20 -8.90 20.76
C LEU A 317 -26.86 -7.79 19.76
N GLY A 318 -26.88 -8.10 18.46
CA GLY A 318 -26.57 -7.09 17.44
C GLY A 318 -27.61 -5.97 17.35
N LYS A 319 -28.89 -6.30 17.53
CA LYS A 319 -29.96 -5.29 17.66
C LYS A 319 -29.78 -4.45 18.93
N ALA A 320 -29.52 -5.07 20.08
CA ALA A 320 -29.30 -4.38 21.34
C ALA A 320 -28.14 -3.38 21.25
N PHE A 321 -27.02 -3.79 20.65
CA PHE A 321 -25.87 -2.91 20.40
C PHE A 321 -26.21 -1.71 19.51
N ILE A 322 -26.90 -1.92 18.39
CA ILE A 322 -27.31 -0.84 17.49
C ILE A 322 -28.27 0.13 18.20
N ASN A 323 -29.24 -0.39 18.97
CA ASN A 323 -30.14 0.45 19.77
C ASN A 323 -29.37 1.31 20.79
N LYS A 324 -28.55 0.68 21.64
CA LYS A 324 -27.78 1.37 22.70
C LYS A 324 -26.81 2.41 22.14
N GLN A 325 -26.25 2.15 20.95
CA GLN A 325 -25.40 3.08 20.21
C GLN A 325 -26.18 4.29 19.66
N ILE A 326 -27.42 4.09 19.20
CA ILE A 326 -28.30 5.17 18.71
C ILE A 326 -28.87 5.98 19.88
N GLU A 327 -29.20 5.36 21.01
CA GLU A 327 -29.65 6.06 22.24
C GLU A 327 -28.64 7.12 22.72
N GLY A 328 -27.34 6.91 22.48
CA GLY A 328 -26.27 7.85 22.80
C GLY A 328 -26.10 9.01 21.81
N ILE A 329 -26.86 9.05 20.71
CA ILE A 329 -26.76 10.02 19.61
C ILE A 329 -28.15 10.63 19.36
N ASP A 330 -28.29 11.94 19.55
CA ASP A 330 -29.57 12.66 19.67
C ASP A 330 -30.36 12.84 18.34
N ASN A 331 -30.35 11.83 17.47
CA ASN A 331 -30.90 11.85 16.11
C ASN A 331 -31.27 10.41 15.65
N SER A 332 -32.24 9.80 16.31
CA SER A 332 -32.62 8.36 16.23
C SER A 332 -33.17 7.84 14.89
N ASN A 333 -32.93 8.53 13.78
CA ASN A 333 -33.60 8.32 12.49
C ASN A 333 -32.71 8.56 11.24
N GLN A 334 -31.37 8.56 11.36
CA GLN A 334 -30.49 8.79 10.20
C GLN A 334 -30.07 7.49 9.49
N MET A 335 -29.80 7.61 8.17
CA MET A 335 -29.21 6.53 7.35
C MET A 335 -27.72 6.39 7.70
N ILE A 336 -27.43 5.68 8.78
CA ILE A 336 -26.08 5.48 9.29
C ILE A 336 -25.45 4.26 8.60
N PRO A 337 -24.25 4.39 8.00
CA PRO A 337 -23.43 3.26 7.60
C PRO A 337 -22.81 2.59 8.82
N TYR A 338 -22.97 1.27 8.91
CA TYR A 338 -22.43 0.44 9.99
C TYR A 338 -21.34 -0.48 9.46
N ARG A 339 -20.29 -0.68 10.25
CA ARG A 339 -19.17 -1.56 9.90
C ARG A 339 -19.08 -2.76 10.83
N SER A 340 -18.88 -3.93 10.23
CA SER A 340 -18.69 -5.21 10.89
C SER A 340 -17.86 -6.12 9.98
N ASP A 341 -16.82 -6.74 10.53
CA ASP A 341 -15.80 -7.47 9.76
C ASP A 341 -15.42 -8.78 10.49
N THR A 342 -16.34 -9.78 10.49
CA THR A 342 -16.22 -11.04 11.28
C THR A 342 -14.95 -11.86 11.02
N PHE A 343 -14.47 -11.88 9.77
CA PHE A 343 -13.39 -12.76 9.33
C PHE A 343 -12.18 -11.98 8.78
N ASN A 344 -11.88 -10.82 9.36
CA ASN A 344 -10.64 -10.10 9.07
C ASN A 344 -9.44 -10.87 9.67
N GLU A 345 -8.67 -11.53 8.79
CA GLU A 345 -7.51 -12.40 9.14
C GLU A 345 -7.84 -13.62 10.04
N ASN A 346 -9.12 -13.89 10.25
CA ASN A 346 -9.62 -15.09 10.91
C ASN A 346 -10.25 -16.01 9.86
N ALA A 347 -9.71 -17.21 9.67
CA ALA A 347 -10.24 -18.17 8.70
C ALA A 347 -11.68 -18.60 9.06
N PRO A 348 -12.66 -18.51 8.13
CA PRO A 348 -14.01 -19.01 8.38
C PRO A 348 -14.04 -20.52 8.65
N PRO A 349 -15.00 -21.03 9.44
CA PRO A 349 -15.04 -22.44 9.86
C PRO A 349 -15.34 -23.42 8.72
N THR A 350 -15.88 -22.94 7.60
CA THR A 350 -16.13 -23.71 6.38
C THR A 350 -15.99 -22.81 5.14
N ASN A 351 -15.65 -23.40 4.00
CA ASN A 351 -15.62 -22.71 2.70
C ASN A 351 -16.91 -22.89 1.89
N ASP A 352 -17.96 -23.48 2.48
CA ASP A 352 -19.29 -23.60 1.88
C ASP A 352 -19.90 -22.21 1.60
N PRO A 353 -20.23 -21.87 0.33
CA PRO A 353 -20.95 -20.65 -0.03
C PRO A 353 -22.28 -20.49 0.72
N SER A 354 -22.97 -21.58 1.06
CA SER A 354 -24.27 -21.54 1.74
C SER A 354 -24.14 -20.97 3.16
N TYR A 355 -23.15 -21.46 3.93
CA TYR A 355 -22.78 -20.90 5.23
C TYR A 355 -22.32 -19.44 5.14
N ILE A 356 -21.47 -19.09 4.17
CA ILE A 356 -20.96 -17.72 4.02
C ILE A 356 -22.11 -16.74 3.70
N SER A 357 -23.08 -17.17 2.88
CA SER A 357 -24.27 -16.38 2.61
C SER A 357 -25.18 -16.23 3.84
N SER A 358 -25.31 -17.28 4.67
CA SER A 358 -26.15 -17.19 5.89
C SER A 358 -25.52 -16.29 6.95
N LEU A 359 -24.19 -16.27 7.07
CA LEU A 359 -23.43 -15.34 7.91
C LEU A 359 -23.70 -13.88 7.53
N GLY A 360 -23.45 -13.51 6.27
CA GLY A 360 -23.61 -12.12 5.82
C GLY A 360 -25.07 -11.64 5.94
N ALA A 361 -26.02 -12.53 5.64
CA ALA A 361 -27.44 -12.27 5.86
C ALA A 361 -27.78 -12.06 7.36
N ALA A 362 -27.16 -12.81 8.28
CA ALA A 362 -27.37 -12.64 9.72
C ALA A 362 -26.76 -11.33 10.26
N VAL A 363 -25.54 -10.96 9.83
CA VAL A 363 -24.90 -9.69 10.17
C VAL A 363 -25.75 -8.50 9.72
N TYR A 364 -26.19 -8.50 8.46
CA TYR A 364 -27.07 -7.44 7.94
C TYR A 364 -28.47 -7.45 8.58
N LYS A 365 -29.02 -8.63 8.91
CA LYS A 365 -30.28 -8.75 9.65
C LYS A 365 -30.17 -8.14 11.04
N ALA A 366 -29.06 -8.35 11.75
CA ALA A 366 -28.84 -7.72 13.06
C ALA A 366 -28.78 -6.19 12.96
N MET A 367 -28.04 -5.64 11.98
CA MET A 367 -27.99 -4.19 11.70
C MET A 367 -29.39 -3.62 11.39
N SER A 368 -30.09 -4.23 10.43
CA SER A 368 -31.40 -3.75 9.93
C SER A 368 -32.55 -3.86 10.94
N GLN A 369 -32.41 -4.70 11.98
CA GLN A 369 -33.37 -4.81 13.08
C GLN A 369 -33.19 -3.71 14.15
N GLY A 370 -32.01 -3.08 14.23
CA GLY A 370 -31.78 -1.87 15.04
C GLY A 370 -32.02 -0.58 14.24
N ASN A 371 -31.54 -0.52 12.99
CA ASN A 371 -31.77 0.61 12.09
C ASN A 371 -32.20 0.13 10.69
N LYS A 372 -33.47 0.35 10.32
CA LYS A 372 -34.03 -0.07 9.02
C LYS A 372 -33.31 0.53 7.81
N ASP A 373 -32.72 1.71 7.97
CA ASP A 373 -32.00 2.40 6.90
C ASP A 373 -30.51 2.00 6.81
N ALA A 374 -30.02 1.12 7.71
CA ALA A 374 -28.64 0.63 7.74
C ALA A 374 -28.08 0.24 6.37
N ILE A 375 -26.83 0.62 6.14
CA ILE A 375 -25.94 0.17 5.05
C ILE A 375 -24.73 -0.48 5.71
N TRP A 376 -24.33 -1.68 5.27
CA TRP A 376 -23.10 -2.32 5.74
C TRP A 376 -21.90 -1.83 4.94
N LEU A 377 -20.96 -1.15 5.59
CA LEU A 377 -19.63 -0.86 5.04
C LEU A 377 -18.66 -1.97 5.45
N MET A 378 -18.09 -2.70 4.49
CA MET A 378 -17.30 -3.93 4.73
C MET A 378 -15.87 -3.79 4.19
N GLN A 379 -14.87 -4.34 4.89
CA GLN A 379 -13.49 -4.43 4.38
C GLN A 379 -13.36 -5.46 3.26
N GLY A 380 -12.82 -5.03 2.11
CA GLY A 380 -12.34 -5.95 1.06
C GLY A 380 -11.02 -6.65 1.40
N TRP A 381 -10.33 -6.30 2.51
CA TRP A 381 -9.00 -6.83 2.86
C TRP A 381 -8.93 -8.35 2.84
N LEU A 382 -9.94 -9.02 3.39
CA LEU A 382 -10.06 -10.48 3.43
C LEU A 382 -9.96 -11.13 2.04
N PHE A 383 -10.45 -10.48 0.98
CA PHE A 383 -10.31 -10.98 -0.40
C PHE A 383 -8.87 -10.89 -0.95
N SER A 384 -8.00 -10.07 -0.33
CA SER A 384 -6.58 -9.92 -0.67
C SER A 384 -5.67 -10.73 0.26
N SER A 385 -5.92 -10.73 1.58
CA SER A 385 -5.07 -11.39 2.58
C SER A 385 -5.24 -12.91 2.63
N ASP A 386 -6.45 -13.43 2.37
CA ASP A 386 -6.69 -14.86 2.13
C ASP A 386 -7.40 -15.11 0.79
N ALA A 387 -6.76 -14.66 -0.29
CA ALA A 387 -7.18 -14.96 -1.66
C ALA A 387 -7.18 -16.48 -1.99
N ALA A 388 -6.55 -17.32 -1.14
CA ALA A 388 -6.57 -18.77 -1.27
C ALA A 388 -7.90 -19.38 -0.78
N PHE A 389 -8.53 -18.80 0.24
CA PHE A 389 -9.90 -19.10 0.65
C PHE A 389 -10.94 -18.38 -0.22
N TRP A 390 -10.78 -17.06 -0.42
CA TRP A 390 -11.79 -16.16 -0.98
C TRP A 390 -11.90 -16.19 -2.52
N LYS A 391 -12.15 -17.38 -3.05
CA LYS A 391 -12.40 -17.62 -4.47
C LYS A 391 -13.74 -17.01 -4.91
N PRO A 392 -13.98 -16.83 -6.23
CA PRO A 392 -15.21 -16.20 -6.74
C PRO A 392 -16.55 -16.72 -6.19
N PRO A 393 -16.76 -18.03 -5.92
CA PRO A 393 -18.01 -18.50 -5.31
C PRO A 393 -18.22 -18.00 -3.86
N GLN A 394 -17.18 -18.09 -3.02
CA GLN A 394 -17.17 -17.64 -1.63
C GLN A 394 -17.35 -16.11 -1.55
N MET A 395 -16.63 -15.38 -2.41
CA MET A 395 -16.74 -13.93 -2.53
C MET A 395 -18.16 -13.50 -2.97
N LYS A 396 -18.75 -14.15 -3.98
CA LYS A 396 -20.15 -13.88 -4.40
C LYS A 396 -21.15 -14.17 -3.29
N ALA A 397 -20.99 -15.28 -2.57
CA ALA A 397 -21.90 -15.64 -1.48
C ALA A 397 -21.92 -14.60 -0.35
N LEU A 398 -20.78 -14.01 0.00
CA LEU A 398 -20.74 -12.90 0.96
C LEU A 398 -21.39 -11.63 0.38
N LEU A 399 -20.97 -11.22 -0.82
CA LEU A 399 -21.40 -9.96 -1.45
C LEU A 399 -22.88 -9.95 -1.85
N HIS A 400 -23.47 -11.10 -2.19
CA HIS A 400 -24.88 -11.23 -2.57
C HIS A 400 -25.77 -11.77 -1.42
N SER A 401 -25.24 -11.87 -0.19
CA SER A 401 -26.04 -12.17 1.02
C SER A 401 -26.92 -10.99 1.47
N VAL A 402 -26.69 -9.80 0.91
CA VAL A 402 -27.33 -8.53 1.25
C VAL A 402 -27.90 -7.89 -0.03
N PRO A 403 -29.06 -7.20 0.03
CA PRO A 403 -29.58 -6.47 -1.13
C PRO A 403 -28.56 -5.47 -1.70
N ILE A 404 -28.48 -5.39 -3.04
CA ILE A 404 -27.60 -4.43 -3.72
C ILE A 404 -27.97 -3.00 -3.28
N GLY A 405 -26.96 -2.18 -2.99
CA GLY A 405 -27.13 -0.83 -2.42
C GLY A 405 -27.23 -0.79 -0.89
N LYS A 406 -27.45 -1.93 -0.22
CA LYS A 406 -27.38 -2.06 1.26
C LYS A 406 -26.04 -2.57 1.79
N MET A 407 -25.11 -2.89 0.89
CA MET A 407 -23.69 -3.12 1.19
C MET A 407 -22.82 -2.16 0.35
N ILE A 408 -21.72 -1.67 0.92
CA ILE A 408 -20.64 -0.97 0.22
C ILE A 408 -19.31 -1.62 0.64
N VAL A 409 -18.44 -1.96 -0.32
CA VAL A 409 -17.13 -2.56 -0.05
C VAL A 409 -16.03 -1.48 -0.05
N LEU A 410 -15.11 -1.53 0.91
CA LEU A 410 -13.85 -0.79 0.83
C LEU A 410 -12.82 -1.66 0.09
N ASP A 411 -12.47 -1.31 -1.16
CA ASP A 411 -11.37 -1.96 -1.88
C ASP A 411 -10.04 -1.47 -1.28
N LEU A 412 -9.67 -2.07 -0.14
CA LEU A 412 -8.89 -1.42 0.91
C LEU A 412 -7.48 -1.00 0.48
N PHE A 413 -6.89 -1.74 -0.48
CA PHE A 413 -5.51 -1.63 -0.94
C PHE A 413 -5.46 -1.42 -2.46
N ALA A 414 -6.39 -0.65 -3.01
CA ALA A 414 -6.58 -0.49 -4.45
C ALA A 414 -5.51 0.35 -5.16
N ASP A 415 -4.66 1.02 -4.39
CA ASP A 415 -3.41 1.65 -4.81
C ASP A 415 -2.35 0.64 -5.29
N VAL A 416 -2.32 -0.58 -4.73
CA VAL A 416 -1.32 -1.61 -5.06
C VAL A 416 -1.96 -2.91 -5.59
N LYS A 417 -3.03 -3.38 -4.95
CA LYS A 417 -3.73 -4.65 -5.25
C LYS A 417 -5.26 -4.46 -5.41
N PRO A 418 -5.72 -3.68 -6.41
CA PRO A 418 -7.14 -3.41 -6.65
C PRO A 418 -7.95 -4.68 -6.94
N ILE A 419 -8.86 -5.01 -6.02
CA ILE A 419 -9.75 -6.17 -6.12
C ILE A 419 -10.84 -5.93 -7.18
N TRP A 420 -11.24 -4.67 -7.43
CA TRP A 420 -12.26 -4.32 -8.45
C TRP A 420 -11.93 -4.86 -9.85
N LYS A 421 -10.64 -4.90 -10.22
CA LYS A 421 -10.14 -5.42 -11.51
C LYS A 421 -10.34 -6.93 -11.67
N GLN A 422 -10.25 -7.68 -10.57
CA GLN A 422 -10.34 -9.15 -10.57
C GLN A 422 -11.77 -9.65 -10.29
N SER A 423 -12.55 -8.85 -9.55
CA SER A 423 -13.90 -9.18 -9.07
C SER A 423 -15.04 -8.77 -10.01
N SER A 424 -14.73 -8.28 -11.21
CA SER A 424 -15.73 -7.72 -12.14
C SER A 424 -16.61 -6.64 -11.46
N GLN A 425 -15.97 -5.63 -10.85
CA GLN A 425 -16.66 -4.57 -10.09
C GLN A 425 -17.47 -5.13 -8.90
N PHE A 426 -16.83 -5.96 -8.07
CA PHE A 426 -17.45 -6.64 -6.91
C PHE A 426 -18.80 -7.32 -7.23
N TYR A 427 -18.90 -7.90 -8.44
CA TYR A 427 -20.10 -8.53 -8.98
C TYR A 427 -21.38 -7.69 -8.86
N GLY A 428 -21.28 -6.36 -9.03
CA GLY A 428 -22.40 -5.43 -8.99
C GLY A 428 -22.65 -4.76 -7.63
N VAL A 429 -21.88 -5.09 -6.58
CA VAL A 429 -21.96 -4.38 -5.30
C VAL A 429 -21.19 -3.05 -5.39
N PRO A 430 -21.72 -1.94 -4.82
CA PRO A 430 -20.98 -0.68 -4.74
C PRO A 430 -19.66 -0.79 -3.97
N TYR A 431 -18.65 -0.04 -4.39
CA TYR A 431 -17.38 0.03 -3.66
C TYR A 431 -16.76 1.42 -3.62
N VAL A 432 -15.86 1.61 -2.65
CA VAL A 432 -14.95 2.74 -2.52
C VAL A 432 -13.56 2.27 -2.96
N TRP A 433 -12.91 2.99 -3.87
CA TRP A 433 -11.50 2.77 -4.19
C TRP A 433 -10.66 3.36 -3.06
N CYS A 434 -9.90 2.54 -2.34
CA CYS A 434 -9.12 3.02 -1.20
C CYS A 434 -7.62 2.90 -1.45
N MET A 435 -6.88 3.92 -1.01
CA MET A 435 -5.43 3.86 -0.84
C MET A 435 -5.11 3.38 0.57
N LEU A 436 -4.42 2.26 0.72
CA LEU A 436 -3.90 1.80 2.03
C LEU A 436 -2.59 2.54 2.33
N HIS A 437 -1.65 2.55 1.38
CA HIS A 437 -0.34 3.19 1.46
C HIS A 437 0.62 2.72 2.59
N ASN A 438 0.18 2.55 3.85
CA ASN A 438 1.07 2.35 4.99
C ASN A 438 0.54 1.33 6.01
N PHE A 439 1.45 0.48 6.47
CA PHE A 439 1.22 -0.54 7.49
C PHE A 439 1.96 -0.20 8.80
N GLY A 440 1.42 -0.60 9.95
CA GLY A 440 1.99 -0.39 11.28
C GLY A 440 2.11 1.07 11.76
N GLY A 441 1.80 2.05 10.93
CA GLY A 441 2.22 3.45 11.14
C GLY A 441 3.72 3.65 10.93
N ASN A 442 4.37 2.82 10.12
CA ASN A 442 5.83 2.75 10.05
C ASN A 442 6.40 3.94 9.26
N ILE A 443 7.60 4.38 9.65
CA ILE A 443 8.20 5.63 9.15
C ILE A 443 9.21 5.29 8.05
N GLU A 444 8.71 5.21 6.82
CA GLU A 444 9.46 5.11 5.57
C GLU A 444 8.91 6.17 4.59
N MET A 445 9.78 6.76 3.76
CA MET A 445 9.32 7.55 2.62
C MET A 445 8.92 6.60 1.49
N TYR A 446 7.65 6.60 1.11
CA TYR A 446 7.08 5.66 0.15
C TYR A 446 5.89 6.30 -0.60
N GLY A 447 5.57 5.78 -1.79
CA GLY A 447 4.30 6.08 -2.46
C GLY A 447 4.28 5.69 -3.94
N ILE A 448 3.10 5.85 -4.55
CA ILE A 448 2.84 5.55 -5.96
C ILE A 448 1.96 6.66 -6.57
N LEU A 449 2.53 7.87 -6.73
CA LEU A 449 1.74 9.06 -7.06
C LEU A 449 0.99 8.95 -8.40
N ASP A 450 1.55 8.22 -9.38
CA ASP A 450 0.88 7.99 -10.66
C ASP A 450 -0.32 7.03 -10.54
N ALA A 451 -0.25 6.01 -9.68
CA ALA A 451 -1.38 5.10 -9.41
C ALA A 451 -2.49 5.80 -8.61
N ILE A 452 -2.13 6.70 -7.71
CA ILE A 452 -3.08 7.57 -6.99
C ILE A 452 -3.77 8.54 -7.95
N SER A 453 -3.01 9.15 -8.87
CA SER A 453 -3.53 10.09 -9.87
C SER A 453 -4.44 9.45 -10.93
N SER A 454 -4.24 8.16 -11.25
CA SER A 454 -4.99 7.44 -12.29
C SER A 454 -6.06 6.48 -11.76
N GLY A 455 -5.76 5.71 -10.70
CA GLY A 455 -6.58 4.61 -10.18
C GLY A 455 -8.06 4.96 -9.94
N PRO A 456 -8.38 6.03 -9.18
CA PRO A 456 -9.75 6.51 -8.99
C PRO A 456 -10.48 6.91 -10.28
N ILE A 457 -9.75 7.41 -11.27
CA ILE A 457 -10.30 7.87 -12.55
C ILE A 457 -10.61 6.67 -13.44
N ASP A 458 -9.66 5.74 -13.55
CA ASP A 458 -9.78 4.52 -14.35
C ASP A 458 -10.86 3.59 -13.77
N ALA A 459 -10.90 3.42 -12.45
CA ALA A 459 -11.93 2.64 -11.76
C ALA A 459 -13.33 3.20 -12.05
N ARG A 460 -13.56 4.50 -11.92
CA ARG A 460 -14.86 5.17 -12.18
C ARG A 460 -15.26 5.20 -13.65
N ARG A 461 -14.29 5.22 -14.58
CA ARG A 461 -14.51 5.24 -16.04
C ARG A 461 -14.64 3.86 -16.68
N SER A 462 -14.17 2.82 -16.00
CA SER A 462 -14.27 1.44 -16.49
C SER A 462 -15.72 0.99 -16.74
N SER A 463 -15.90 0.03 -17.66
CA SER A 463 -17.22 -0.52 -18.00
C SER A 463 -17.87 -1.18 -16.80
N ASN A 464 -19.18 -0.92 -16.64
CA ASN A 464 -20.02 -1.41 -15.53
C ASN A 464 -19.50 -1.05 -14.12
N SER A 465 -18.67 0.00 -13.98
CA SER A 465 -18.14 0.45 -12.68
C SER A 465 -19.25 0.72 -11.66
N THR A 466 -19.07 0.16 -10.47
CA THR A 466 -19.89 0.38 -9.27
C THR A 466 -19.14 1.23 -8.22
N MET A 467 -18.10 1.96 -8.63
CA MET A 467 -17.32 2.83 -7.75
C MET A 467 -18.15 4.04 -7.30
N VAL A 468 -18.51 4.08 -6.02
CA VAL A 468 -19.28 5.17 -5.38
C VAL A 468 -18.43 6.11 -4.52
N GLY A 469 -17.12 5.88 -4.41
CA GLY A 469 -16.26 6.75 -3.62
C GLY A 469 -14.77 6.54 -3.81
N VAL A 470 -14.00 7.48 -3.27
CA VAL A 470 -12.56 7.35 -2.99
C VAL A 470 -12.33 7.27 -1.49
N GLY A 471 -11.20 6.72 -1.04
CA GLY A 471 -10.92 6.60 0.40
C GLY A 471 -9.45 6.48 0.77
N MET A 472 -9.15 6.78 2.03
CA MET A 472 -7.83 6.59 2.63
C MET A 472 -7.91 5.64 3.83
N CYS A 473 -7.17 4.54 3.77
CA CYS A 473 -7.30 3.36 4.66
C CYS A 473 -5.96 2.93 5.29
N MET A 474 -5.05 3.89 5.51
CA MET A 474 -3.76 3.66 6.13
C MET A 474 -3.84 3.10 7.55
N GLU A 475 -2.91 2.23 7.91
CA GLU A 475 -2.84 1.70 9.28
C GLU A 475 -2.37 2.77 10.29
N GLY A 476 -1.50 3.70 9.88
CA GLY A 476 -1.13 4.87 10.66
C GLY A 476 -0.92 6.10 9.78
N ILE A 477 -1.06 7.29 10.39
CA ILE A 477 -0.96 8.60 9.74
C ILE A 477 0.29 9.38 10.22
N GLU A 478 0.34 10.70 10.00
CA GLU A 478 1.40 11.60 10.47
C GLU A 478 2.79 11.38 9.80
N HIS A 479 2.77 10.95 8.53
CA HIS A 479 3.93 10.83 7.63
C HIS A 479 3.53 11.13 6.16
N ASN A 480 4.49 11.07 5.21
CA ASN A 480 4.28 11.15 3.75
C ASN A 480 3.18 12.15 3.28
N PRO A 481 3.19 13.43 3.70
CA PRO A 481 2.06 14.36 3.49
C PRO A 481 1.70 14.61 2.02
N VAL A 482 2.66 14.41 1.10
CA VAL A 482 2.47 14.56 -0.35
C VAL A 482 1.50 13.52 -0.92
N VAL A 483 1.51 12.30 -0.37
CA VAL A 483 0.66 11.19 -0.79
C VAL A 483 -0.78 11.47 -0.41
N TYR A 484 -1.00 11.93 0.82
CA TYR A 484 -2.33 12.18 1.36
C TYR A 484 -2.98 13.45 0.79
N GLU A 485 -2.22 14.51 0.51
CA GLU A 485 -2.77 15.71 -0.17
C GLU A 485 -3.13 15.44 -1.64
N LEU A 486 -2.40 14.54 -2.32
CA LEU A 486 -2.82 14.11 -3.67
C LEU A 486 -4.09 13.27 -3.59
N MET A 487 -4.14 12.28 -2.69
CA MET A 487 -5.26 11.34 -2.60
C MET A 487 -6.58 12.00 -2.18
N SER A 488 -6.55 12.97 -1.26
CA SER A 488 -7.75 13.77 -0.92
C SER A 488 -8.25 14.59 -2.11
N GLU A 489 -7.35 15.19 -2.88
CA GLU A 489 -7.69 16.01 -4.05
C GLU A 489 -8.38 15.18 -5.15
N MET A 490 -8.04 13.88 -5.28
CA MET A 490 -8.70 12.98 -6.22
C MET A 490 -10.21 12.81 -5.96
N ALA A 491 -10.70 13.14 -4.76
CA ALA A 491 -12.14 13.21 -4.47
C ALA A 491 -12.88 14.30 -5.25
N PHE A 492 -12.16 15.25 -5.86
CA PHE A 492 -12.70 16.37 -6.64
C PHE A 492 -12.24 16.39 -8.11
N ARG A 493 -11.40 15.43 -8.52
CA ARG A 493 -10.78 15.41 -9.86
C ARG A 493 -11.60 14.59 -10.86
N GLY A 494 -12.09 15.26 -11.90
CA GLY A 494 -12.78 14.62 -13.03
C GLY A 494 -11.86 13.83 -13.97
N GLU A 495 -10.58 14.22 -14.02
CA GLU A 495 -9.48 13.74 -14.86
C GLU A 495 -8.23 13.44 -14.00
N LYS A 496 -7.27 12.69 -14.53
CA LYS A 496 -5.97 12.45 -13.85
C LYS A 496 -5.15 13.73 -13.69
N VAL A 497 -4.37 13.81 -12.61
CA VAL A 497 -3.48 14.94 -12.30
C VAL A 497 -2.12 14.76 -13.00
N GLN A 498 -1.58 15.85 -13.57
CA GLN A 498 -0.20 15.87 -14.07
C GLN A 498 0.78 16.00 -12.90
N VAL A 499 1.23 14.85 -12.37
CA VAL A 499 1.96 14.75 -11.10
C VAL A 499 3.18 15.66 -11.04
N LYS A 500 3.99 15.76 -12.11
CA LYS A 500 5.18 16.64 -12.15
C LYS A 500 4.88 18.11 -11.88
N GLU A 501 3.84 18.66 -12.53
CA GLU A 501 3.44 20.06 -12.36
C GLU A 501 2.71 20.29 -11.04
N TRP A 502 1.93 19.29 -10.60
CA TRP A 502 1.29 19.31 -9.28
C TRP A 502 2.33 19.34 -8.15
N LEU A 503 3.41 18.55 -8.26
CA LEU A 503 4.53 18.52 -7.33
C LEU A 503 5.30 19.85 -7.29
N LYS A 504 5.54 20.48 -8.45
CA LYS A 504 6.15 21.82 -8.54
C LYS A 504 5.29 22.92 -7.89
N SER A 505 3.96 22.73 -7.90
CA SER A 505 3.06 23.60 -7.14
C SER A 505 3.08 23.24 -5.64
N TYR A 506 3.15 21.95 -5.29
CA TYR A 506 3.20 21.44 -3.93
C TYR A 506 4.45 21.90 -3.17
N SER A 507 5.65 21.76 -3.75
CA SER A 507 6.92 22.26 -3.19
C SER A 507 6.82 23.74 -2.82
N LYS A 508 6.41 24.57 -3.80
CA LYS A 508 6.24 26.02 -3.64
C LYS A 508 5.29 26.38 -2.50
N ARG A 509 4.13 25.71 -2.39
CA ARG A 509 3.16 25.95 -1.31
C ARG A 509 3.69 25.48 0.04
N ARG A 510 4.19 24.25 0.11
CA ARG A 510 4.65 23.60 1.33
C ARG A 510 5.75 24.39 2.02
N TYR A 511 6.68 24.99 1.27
CA TYR A 511 7.76 25.82 1.83
C TYR A 511 7.49 27.34 1.76
N GLY A 512 6.40 27.76 1.12
CA GLY A 512 6.02 29.17 0.93
C GLY A 512 6.82 29.92 -0.14
N ARG A 513 7.76 29.28 -0.82
CA ARG A 513 8.67 29.87 -1.81
C ARG A 513 9.05 28.85 -2.87
N ALA A 514 9.13 29.28 -4.12
CA ALA A 514 9.70 28.48 -5.21
C ALA A 514 11.22 28.56 -5.19
N ILE A 515 11.90 27.42 -5.28
CA ILE A 515 13.37 27.27 -5.26
C ILE A 515 13.72 26.16 -6.25
N THR A 516 14.65 26.43 -7.16
CA THR A 516 14.98 25.55 -8.31
C THR A 516 15.52 24.19 -7.84
N GLU A 517 16.44 24.22 -6.88
CA GLU A 517 17.07 23.06 -6.28
C GLU A 517 16.04 22.14 -5.63
N ILE A 518 15.03 22.71 -4.98
CA ILE A 518 13.92 21.98 -4.35
C ILE A 518 12.98 21.38 -5.41
N ASP A 519 12.65 22.12 -6.48
CA ASP A 519 11.83 21.60 -7.57
C ASP A 519 12.54 20.42 -8.28
N GLU A 520 13.87 20.52 -8.51
CA GLU A 520 14.70 19.43 -9.03
C GLU A 520 14.74 18.23 -8.06
N ALA A 521 14.92 18.47 -6.76
CA ALA A 521 14.89 17.41 -5.75
C ALA A 521 13.56 16.66 -5.73
N TRP A 522 12.42 17.37 -5.82
CA TRP A 522 11.10 16.74 -5.90
C TRP A 522 10.88 15.95 -7.21
N GLN A 523 11.49 16.35 -8.34
CA GLN A 523 11.49 15.51 -9.54
C GLN A 523 12.29 14.21 -9.34
N ILE A 524 13.38 14.23 -8.58
CA ILE A 524 14.14 13.01 -8.23
C ILE A 524 13.35 12.13 -7.27
N LEU A 525 12.76 12.70 -6.20
CA LEU A 525 11.94 11.95 -5.24
C LEU A 525 10.72 11.30 -5.92
N TYR A 526 10.08 11.99 -6.85
CA TYR A 526 9.01 11.44 -7.69
C TYR A 526 9.48 10.23 -8.51
N GLN A 527 10.64 10.29 -9.15
CA GLN A 527 11.18 9.22 -9.99
C GLN A 527 11.77 8.04 -9.20
N THR A 528 11.89 8.15 -7.87
CA THR A 528 12.54 7.15 -7.00
C THR A 528 11.59 6.66 -5.92
N ILE A 529 11.58 7.35 -4.77
CA ILE A 529 10.80 7.03 -3.58
C ILE A 529 9.29 6.92 -3.89
N TYR A 530 8.73 7.88 -4.63
CA TYR A 530 7.29 7.98 -4.87
C TYR A 530 6.79 7.32 -6.18
N SER A 531 7.58 6.39 -6.73
CA SER A 531 7.25 5.58 -7.91
C SER A 531 7.51 4.08 -7.67
N CYS A 532 7.09 3.56 -6.52
CA CYS A 532 7.13 2.11 -6.29
C CYS A 532 6.11 1.40 -7.20
N THR A 533 6.49 0.29 -7.84
CA THR A 533 5.64 -0.40 -8.84
C THR A 533 5.73 -1.93 -8.78
N ASP A 534 6.37 -2.49 -7.74
CA ASP A 534 6.62 -3.94 -7.62
C ASP A 534 5.44 -4.77 -7.07
N GLY A 535 4.40 -4.11 -6.53
CA GLY A 535 3.23 -4.78 -5.96
C GLY A 535 3.41 -5.30 -4.53
N ILE A 536 4.50 -4.92 -3.86
CA ILE A 536 4.82 -5.31 -2.48
C ILE A 536 4.10 -4.38 -1.49
N ALA A 537 3.71 -4.92 -0.33
CA ALA A 537 3.23 -4.13 0.80
C ALA A 537 4.43 -3.61 1.59
N ASP A 538 4.59 -2.29 1.69
CA ASP A 538 5.69 -1.71 2.47
C ASP A 538 5.37 -1.75 3.97
N HIS A 539 6.23 -2.45 4.72
CA HIS A 539 6.19 -2.55 6.17
C HIS A 539 7.43 -1.90 6.84
N ASN A 540 8.30 -1.21 6.08
CA ASN A 540 9.67 -0.81 6.47
C ASN A 540 10.49 -1.96 7.04
N LYS A 541 11.34 -2.54 6.17
CA LYS A 541 12.19 -3.71 6.49
C LYS A 541 13.66 -3.34 6.65
N ASP A 542 13.95 -2.14 7.13
CA ASP A 542 15.32 -1.71 7.38
C ASP A 542 15.90 -2.47 8.59
N TYR A 543 17.13 -2.97 8.47
CA TYR A 543 17.74 -3.83 9.49
C TYR A 543 17.98 -3.15 10.84
N ILE A 544 17.80 -1.82 10.94
CA ILE A 544 17.77 -1.12 12.24
C ILE A 544 16.52 -1.53 13.04
N VAL A 545 15.38 -1.68 12.37
CA VAL A 545 14.06 -1.92 12.97
C VAL A 545 13.61 -3.38 12.87
N GLU A 546 13.74 -4.03 11.71
CA GLU A 546 13.49 -5.48 11.53
C GLU A 546 14.82 -6.26 11.54
N PHE A 547 15.36 -6.55 12.72
CA PHE A 547 16.60 -7.34 12.86
C PHE A 547 16.35 -8.82 12.47
N PRO A 548 17.12 -9.42 11.53
CA PRO A 548 16.93 -10.79 11.10
C PRO A 548 17.12 -11.83 12.23
N ASP A 549 16.01 -12.37 12.74
CA ASP A 549 15.98 -13.41 13.78
C ASP A 549 16.32 -14.81 13.24
N MET A 550 17.53 -14.94 12.72
CA MET A 550 18.08 -16.18 12.19
C MET A 550 19.59 -16.26 12.43
N SER A 551 20.13 -17.48 12.48
CA SER A 551 21.58 -17.67 12.42
C SER A 551 22.09 -17.17 11.06
N PRO A 552 23.20 -16.41 11.00
CA PRO A 552 23.80 -16.04 9.73
C PRO A 552 24.05 -17.28 8.86
N PRO A 553 23.83 -17.20 7.53
CA PRO A 553 24.20 -18.28 6.63
C PRO A 553 25.70 -18.56 6.74
N THR A 554 26.07 -19.84 6.74
CA THR A 554 27.46 -20.28 6.73
C THR A 554 27.56 -21.47 5.79
N LYS A 555 28.77 -21.77 5.30
CA LYS A 555 29.01 -22.92 4.41
C LYS A 555 28.62 -24.29 5.02
N GLN A 556 28.38 -24.36 6.33
CA GLN A 556 27.90 -25.55 7.03
C GLN A 556 26.39 -25.55 7.30
N SER A 557 25.74 -24.40 7.55
CA SER A 557 24.30 -24.38 7.91
C SER A 557 23.37 -24.81 6.77
N LEU A 558 23.78 -24.63 5.52
CA LEU A 558 23.04 -25.11 4.33
C LEU A 558 22.84 -26.65 4.32
N LEU A 559 23.64 -27.42 5.05
CA LEU A 559 23.50 -28.88 5.16
C LEU A 559 22.59 -29.33 6.31
N SER A 560 22.49 -28.57 7.40
CA SER A 560 21.68 -28.96 8.57
C SER A 560 20.19 -28.65 8.41
N ILE A 561 19.85 -27.51 7.79
CA ILE A 561 18.46 -27.03 7.62
C ILE A 561 17.56 -28.04 6.87
N ARG A 562 18.14 -28.93 6.05
CA ARG A 562 17.42 -29.93 5.27
C ARG A 562 16.70 -31.02 6.11
N ARG A 563 16.89 -31.06 7.44
CA ARG A 563 16.21 -32.02 8.34
C ARG A 563 14.95 -31.47 9.05
N ASP A 564 14.93 -30.20 9.46
CA ASP A 564 13.82 -29.63 10.26
C ASP A 564 12.56 -29.26 9.45
N LEU A 565 12.66 -29.19 8.11
CA LEU A 565 11.54 -28.97 7.18
C LEU A 565 10.44 -30.05 7.23
N SER A 566 10.54 -31.03 8.12
CA SER A 566 9.62 -32.15 8.31
C SER A 566 8.55 -31.94 9.41
N ARG A 567 8.55 -30.80 10.12
CA ARG A 567 7.75 -30.60 11.35
C ARG A 567 6.86 -29.34 11.42
N MET A 568 6.80 -28.49 10.40
CA MET A 568 6.02 -27.24 10.43
C MET A 568 4.62 -27.38 9.81
N SER A 569 3.63 -26.62 10.32
CA SER A 569 2.23 -26.70 9.86
C SER A 569 1.92 -25.71 8.71
N PRO A 570 0.97 -26.04 7.80
CA PRO A 570 0.89 -25.41 6.48
C PRO A 570 -0.13 -24.25 6.43
N ARG A 571 0.02 -23.21 7.26
CA ARG A 571 -0.98 -22.10 7.33
C ARG A 571 -0.44 -20.67 7.20
N PHE A 572 0.80 -20.46 6.79
CA PHE A 572 1.30 -19.15 6.37
C PHE A 572 2.08 -19.28 5.06
N PHE A 573 1.55 -18.71 3.98
CA PHE A 573 2.13 -18.78 2.62
C PHE A 573 2.32 -17.37 2.00
N LEU A 574 2.68 -16.39 2.83
CA LEU A 574 3.20 -15.08 2.41
C LEU A 574 4.60 -14.76 2.96
N ARG A 575 5.33 -15.80 3.37
CA ARG A 575 6.80 -15.80 3.37
C ARG A 575 7.21 -17.03 2.55
N GLU A 576 7.78 -16.81 1.36
CA GLU A 576 8.65 -17.86 0.82
C GLU A 576 9.73 -18.10 1.87
N ILE A 577 9.93 -19.35 2.28
CA ILE A 577 11.11 -19.72 3.07
C ILE A 577 12.29 -19.81 2.08
N SER A 578 12.65 -18.67 1.50
CA SER A 578 13.94 -18.51 0.86
C SER A 578 15.00 -18.78 1.91
N LEU A 579 15.97 -19.62 1.58
CA LEU A 579 17.12 -19.93 2.45
C LEU A 579 18.15 -18.78 2.46
N GLN A 580 17.80 -17.64 1.86
CA GLN A 580 18.56 -16.41 1.82
C GLN A 580 18.17 -15.51 3.00
N LEU A 581 19.10 -14.65 3.41
CA LEU A 581 18.84 -13.57 4.36
C LEU A 581 17.68 -12.67 3.85
N PRO A 582 16.67 -12.33 4.67
CA PRO A 582 15.62 -11.38 4.30
C PRO A 582 16.23 -10.06 3.82
N GLN A 583 15.96 -9.65 2.59
CA GLN A 583 16.48 -8.39 2.06
C GLN A 583 15.59 -7.21 2.45
N PRO A 584 16.16 -6.02 2.72
CA PRO A 584 15.39 -4.81 2.98
C PRO A 584 14.71 -4.35 1.69
N HIS A 585 13.53 -3.74 1.80
CA HIS A 585 12.79 -3.25 0.63
C HIS A 585 13.50 -2.02 0.03
N MET A 586 13.85 -2.13 -1.26
CA MET A 586 14.56 -1.12 -2.05
C MET A 586 14.12 -1.20 -3.51
N TRP A 587 13.28 -0.27 -3.97
CA TRP A 587 12.82 -0.18 -5.37
C TRP A 587 13.54 0.91 -6.19
N TYR A 588 14.47 1.66 -5.58
CA TYR A 588 15.09 2.85 -6.16
C TYR A 588 16.62 2.94 -5.95
N SER A 589 17.26 3.85 -6.70
CA SER A 589 18.68 4.14 -6.58
C SER A 589 18.98 5.04 -5.37
N GLN A 590 19.63 4.50 -4.34
CA GLN A 590 20.06 5.27 -3.16
C GLN A 590 20.97 6.46 -3.54
N LYS A 591 21.74 6.35 -4.62
CA LYS A 591 22.61 7.42 -5.14
C LYS A 591 21.80 8.65 -5.58
N GLU A 592 20.59 8.46 -6.09
CA GLU A 592 19.73 9.54 -6.59
C GLU A 592 19.00 10.24 -5.45
N VAL A 593 18.48 9.48 -4.48
CA VAL A 593 17.93 10.04 -3.22
C VAL A 593 19.00 10.85 -2.46
N VAL A 594 20.25 10.38 -2.43
CA VAL A 594 21.39 11.14 -1.87
C VAL A 594 21.75 12.40 -2.70
N ASN A 595 21.36 12.49 -3.97
CA ASN A 595 21.46 13.75 -4.74
C ASN A 595 20.30 14.70 -4.42
N ALA A 596 19.07 14.20 -4.28
CA ALA A 596 17.94 15.00 -3.80
C ALA A 596 18.23 15.62 -2.42
N LEU A 597 18.84 14.85 -1.51
CA LEU A 597 19.25 15.35 -0.20
C LEU A 597 20.29 16.49 -0.28
N LYS A 598 21.23 16.47 -1.24
CA LYS A 598 22.17 17.59 -1.44
C LYS A 598 21.43 18.86 -1.86
N LEU A 599 20.53 18.75 -2.83
CA LEU A 599 19.73 19.87 -3.31
C LEU A 599 18.85 20.49 -2.20
N PHE A 600 18.29 19.67 -1.32
CA PHE A 600 17.66 20.15 -0.07
C PHE A 600 18.67 20.92 0.79
N LEU A 601 19.81 20.32 1.14
CA LEU A 601 20.85 20.94 1.98
C LEU A 601 21.35 22.28 1.42
N ASP A 602 21.57 22.37 0.12
CA ASP A 602 22.02 23.58 -0.58
C ASP A 602 20.94 24.68 -0.53
N ALA A 603 19.66 24.32 -0.70
CA ALA A 603 18.51 25.21 -0.53
C ALA A 603 18.27 25.69 0.92
N GLY A 604 18.85 25.01 1.93
CA GLY A 604 18.59 25.25 3.35
C GLY A 604 18.87 26.68 3.82
N ASN A 605 19.80 27.40 3.18
CA ASN A 605 20.08 28.81 3.46
C ASN A 605 18.87 29.73 3.15
N SER A 606 17.98 29.32 2.25
CA SER A 606 16.86 30.13 1.76
C SER A 606 15.52 29.84 2.46
N ILE A 607 15.34 28.65 3.08
CA ILE A 607 14.07 28.19 3.67
C ILE A 607 14.19 27.45 5.02
N SER A 608 15.34 27.47 5.70
CA SER A 608 15.51 26.82 7.03
C SER A 608 14.55 27.29 8.14
N GLY A 609 13.87 28.44 7.97
CA GLY A 609 12.79 28.90 8.85
C GLY A 609 11.43 28.21 8.63
N SER A 610 11.24 27.45 7.55
CA SER A 610 10.02 26.68 7.27
C SER A 610 10.04 25.36 8.04
N LEU A 611 9.03 25.13 8.88
CA LEU A 611 8.89 23.89 9.68
C LEU A 611 8.61 22.66 8.80
N THR A 612 7.81 22.83 7.75
CA THR A 612 7.55 21.82 6.71
C THR A 612 8.81 21.46 5.92
N TYR A 613 9.68 22.43 5.61
CA TYR A 613 11.00 22.16 5.02
C TYR A 613 11.93 21.40 5.99
N ARG A 614 11.97 21.82 7.26
CA ARG A 614 12.77 21.13 8.30
C ARG A 614 12.35 19.67 8.46
N TYR A 615 11.04 19.40 8.53
CA TYR A 615 10.50 18.06 8.60
C TYR A 615 10.94 17.21 7.39
N ASP A 616 10.75 17.71 6.17
CA ASP A 616 11.11 16.98 4.95
C ASP A 616 12.63 16.73 4.84
N LEU A 617 13.45 17.69 5.26
CA LEU A 617 14.91 17.53 5.33
C LEU A 617 15.31 16.44 6.34
N VAL A 618 14.70 16.42 7.53
CA VAL A 618 14.97 15.41 8.57
C VAL A 618 14.54 14.03 8.11
N ASP A 619 13.35 13.89 7.52
CA ASP A 619 12.83 12.61 7.02
C ASP A 619 13.66 12.07 5.83
N LEU A 620 14.04 12.95 4.90
CA LEU A 620 14.92 12.59 3.77
C LEU A 620 16.34 12.22 4.24
N THR A 621 16.86 12.89 5.27
CA THR A 621 18.15 12.52 5.89
C THR A 621 18.05 11.18 6.62
N ARG A 622 16.93 10.92 7.32
CA ARG A 622 16.62 9.64 7.97
C ARG A 622 16.59 8.51 6.94
N GLN A 623 15.82 8.66 5.86
CA GLN A 623 15.73 7.68 4.76
C GLN A 623 17.10 7.45 4.10
N ALA A 624 17.92 8.51 3.95
CA ALA A 624 19.27 8.39 3.41
C ALA A 624 20.22 7.58 4.33
N LEU A 625 20.07 7.73 5.65
CA LEU A 625 20.89 7.03 6.65
C LEU A 625 20.40 5.60 6.93
N SER A 626 19.10 5.33 6.94
CA SER A 626 18.55 3.99 7.22
C SER A 626 18.92 3.00 6.10
N LYS A 627 18.75 3.40 4.84
CA LYS A 627 19.20 2.58 3.69
C LYS A 627 20.73 2.51 3.56
N LEU A 628 21.50 3.45 4.14
CA LEU A 628 22.96 3.30 4.31
C LEU A 628 23.30 2.24 5.37
N ALA A 629 22.58 2.21 6.51
CA ALA A 629 22.75 1.19 7.52
C ALA A 629 22.48 -0.21 6.96
N ASN A 630 21.47 -0.34 6.08
CA ASN A 630 21.19 -1.60 5.39
C ASN A 630 22.39 -2.19 4.66
N GLN A 631 23.11 -1.38 3.87
CA GLN A 631 24.34 -1.81 3.21
C GLN A 631 25.43 -2.18 4.23
N VAL A 632 25.60 -1.39 5.29
CA VAL A 632 26.63 -1.64 6.32
C VAL A 632 26.38 -2.94 7.09
N TYR A 633 25.12 -3.34 7.27
CA TYR A 633 24.76 -4.65 7.83
C TYR A 633 25.13 -5.81 6.88
N LEU A 634 24.84 -5.68 5.57
CA LEU A 634 25.25 -6.66 4.57
C LEU A 634 26.78 -6.80 4.48
N ASP A 635 27.51 -5.68 4.54
CA ASP A 635 28.97 -5.69 4.62
C ASP A 635 29.47 -6.44 5.88
N ALA A 636 28.82 -6.24 7.03
CA ALA A 636 29.17 -6.89 8.29
C ALA A 636 28.93 -8.40 8.25
N LEU A 637 27.82 -8.86 7.67
CA LEU A 637 27.55 -10.28 7.47
C LEU A 637 28.51 -10.91 6.45
N THR A 638 28.84 -10.21 5.37
CA THR A 638 29.86 -10.65 4.40
C THR A 638 31.22 -10.85 5.10
N ALA A 639 31.59 -9.93 6.00
CA ALA A 639 32.80 -10.08 6.82
C ALA A 639 32.72 -11.23 7.83
N TYR A 640 31.53 -11.56 8.36
CA TYR A 640 31.29 -12.72 9.20
C TYR A 640 31.48 -14.04 8.42
N GLU A 641 30.87 -14.16 7.24
CA GLU A 641 30.99 -15.33 6.36
C GLU A 641 32.44 -15.59 5.91
N MET A 642 33.22 -14.53 5.72
CA MET A 642 34.65 -14.59 5.40
C MET A 642 35.56 -14.80 6.63
N ASN A 643 35.00 -14.86 7.84
CA ASN A 643 35.72 -14.93 9.13
C ASN A 643 36.66 -13.74 9.40
N TYR A 644 36.42 -12.58 8.77
CA TYR A 644 37.25 -11.40 8.87
C TYR A 644 36.87 -10.55 10.10
N LEU A 645 37.27 -11.02 11.29
CA LEU A 645 36.96 -10.42 12.59
C LEU A 645 37.20 -8.90 12.67
N ASN A 646 38.32 -8.40 12.12
CA ASN A 646 38.62 -6.97 12.12
C ASN A 646 37.66 -6.16 11.23
N THR A 647 37.28 -6.71 10.07
CA THR A 647 36.32 -6.10 9.14
C THR A 647 34.92 -6.13 9.75
N LEU A 648 34.49 -7.27 10.34
CA LEU A 648 33.24 -7.36 11.10
C LEU A 648 33.18 -6.26 12.17
N ASN A 649 34.18 -6.18 13.05
CA ASN A 649 34.22 -5.20 14.13
C ASN A 649 34.20 -3.74 13.62
N LEU A 650 34.68 -3.47 12.40
CA LEU A 650 34.62 -2.16 11.76
C LEU A 650 33.19 -1.84 11.28
N HIS A 651 32.55 -2.75 10.53
CA HIS A 651 31.20 -2.53 10.01
C HIS A 651 30.14 -2.55 11.13
N SER A 652 30.31 -3.39 12.17
CA SER A 652 29.48 -3.35 13.38
C SER A 652 29.54 -1.98 14.07
N LYS A 653 30.73 -1.41 14.28
CA LYS A 653 30.89 -0.06 14.86
C LYS A 653 30.26 1.02 13.97
N LYS A 654 30.39 0.89 12.64
CA LYS A 654 29.75 1.81 11.69
C LYS A 654 28.23 1.72 11.73
N PHE A 655 27.66 0.51 11.84
CA PHE A 655 26.20 0.33 11.95
C PHE A 655 25.65 0.95 13.23
N LEU A 656 26.27 0.65 14.37
CA LEU A 656 25.87 1.21 15.67
C LEU A 656 25.97 2.75 15.67
N GLY A 657 27.05 3.31 15.12
CA GLY A 657 27.21 4.75 14.96
C GLY A 657 26.13 5.41 14.08
N ILE A 658 25.65 4.73 13.02
CA ILE A 658 24.54 5.26 12.21
C ILE A 658 23.22 5.31 13.01
N ILE A 659 23.00 4.40 13.97
CA ILE A 659 21.84 4.49 14.88
C ILE A 659 22.00 5.70 15.83
N GLU A 660 23.22 5.96 16.33
CA GLU A 660 23.51 7.13 17.17
C GLU A 660 23.37 8.47 16.41
N ASP A 661 23.84 8.53 15.16
CA ASP A 661 23.65 9.67 14.25
C ASP A 661 22.16 9.89 13.93
N LEU A 662 21.39 8.81 13.68
CA LEU A 662 19.94 8.86 13.45
C LEU A 662 19.16 9.33 14.68
N ASP A 663 19.47 8.80 15.87
CA ASP A 663 18.82 9.21 17.13
C ASP A 663 19.06 10.70 17.42
N THR A 664 20.26 11.19 17.10
CA THR A 664 20.66 12.59 17.22
C THR A 664 19.98 13.49 16.17
N LEU A 665 19.88 13.05 14.91
CA LEU A 665 19.14 13.72 13.85
C LEU A 665 17.66 13.89 14.23
N LEU A 666 17.02 12.81 14.66
CA LEU A 666 15.60 12.79 15.04
C LEU A 666 15.35 13.56 16.35
N ALA A 667 16.36 13.76 17.19
CA ALA A 667 16.30 14.64 18.35
C ALA A 667 16.27 16.15 18.01
N SER A 668 16.43 16.54 16.73
CA SER A 668 16.45 17.95 16.29
C SER A 668 15.09 18.49 15.84
N ASP A 669 14.04 17.67 15.84
CA ASP A 669 12.71 18.04 15.38
C ASP A 669 11.61 17.36 16.23
N ASP A 670 10.60 18.12 16.65
CA ASP A 670 9.59 17.67 17.63
C ASP A 670 8.76 16.46 17.16
N ASN A 671 8.72 16.25 15.84
CA ASN A 671 7.83 15.30 15.19
C ASN A 671 8.32 13.84 15.27
N PHE A 672 9.58 13.62 15.65
CA PHE A 672 10.23 12.31 15.69
C PHE A 672 10.64 11.85 17.10
N LEU A 673 9.94 12.29 18.14
CA LEU A 673 10.31 12.05 19.55
C LEU A 673 9.40 11.02 20.23
N LEU A 674 9.99 9.91 20.73
CA LEU A 674 9.27 8.89 21.51
C LEU A 674 8.58 9.48 22.76
N GLY A 675 9.17 10.52 23.37
CA GLY A 675 8.64 11.14 24.58
C GLY A 675 7.27 11.79 24.38
N THR A 676 6.92 12.22 23.15
CA THR A 676 5.57 12.74 22.87
C THR A 676 4.53 11.63 23.02
N TRP A 677 4.71 10.51 22.31
CA TRP A 677 3.85 9.33 22.37
C TRP A 677 3.64 8.76 23.79
N LEU A 678 4.72 8.66 24.58
CA LEU A 678 4.64 8.16 25.95
C LEU A 678 4.00 9.17 26.93
N LYS A 679 4.15 10.48 26.68
CA LYS A 679 3.49 11.52 27.47
C LYS A 679 2.01 11.62 27.15
N ASP A 680 1.64 11.54 25.88
CA ASP A 680 0.24 11.51 25.43
C ASP A 680 -0.48 10.32 26.08
N ALA A 681 0.13 9.12 26.05
CA ALA A 681 -0.41 7.92 26.70
C ALA A 681 -0.65 8.11 28.20
N LYS A 682 0.33 8.67 28.93
CA LYS A 682 0.19 8.96 30.36
C LYS A 682 -0.80 10.08 30.67
N SER A 683 -1.01 11.03 29.75
CA SER A 683 -1.94 12.15 29.96
C SER A 683 -3.41 11.74 30.03
N LEU A 684 -3.76 10.52 29.60
CA LEU A 684 -5.10 9.95 29.72
C LEU A 684 -5.31 9.10 30.99
N ALA A 685 -4.31 8.95 31.86
CA ALA A 685 -4.42 8.18 33.10
C ALA A 685 -4.92 9.04 34.27
N MET A 686 -5.88 8.53 35.04
CA MET A 686 -6.33 9.17 36.29
C MET A 686 -5.62 8.58 37.53
N THR A 687 -5.01 7.40 37.39
CA THR A 687 -4.33 6.67 38.47
C THR A 687 -2.94 6.18 38.05
N SER A 688 -2.03 6.01 39.01
CA SER A 688 -0.69 5.46 38.75
C SER A 688 -0.70 3.95 38.38
N SER A 689 -1.87 3.30 38.32
CA SER A 689 -2.02 1.96 37.73
C SER A 689 -2.26 2.07 36.23
N GLU A 690 -3.22 2.91 35.83
CA GLU A 690 -3.48 3.24 34.42
C GLU A 690 -2.25 3.87 33.75
N GLU A 691 -1.54 4.77 34.44
CA GLU A 691 -0.33 5.42 33.93
C GLU A 691 0.73 4.39 33.47
N LYS A 692 1.00 3.39 34.32
CA LYS A 692 1.95 2.31 34.04
C LYS A 692 1.42 1.37 32.96
N GLN A 693 0.13 1.07 32.98
CA GLN A 693 -0.52 0.22 31.98
C GLN A 693 -0.51 0.87 30.59
N TYR A 694 -0.80 2.17 30.50
CA TYR A 694 -0.86 2.93 29.25
C TYR A 694 0.54 3.18 28.71
N GLU A 695 1.53 3.50 29.57
CA GLU A 695 2.94 3.56 29.16
C GLU A 695 3.43 2.19 28.66
N TRP A 696 3.12 1.08 29.35
CA TRP A 696 3.45 -0.27 28.89
C TRP A 696 2.76 -0.62 27.56
N ASN A 697 1.48 -0.27 27.39
CA ASN A 697 0.73 -0.45 26.14
C ASN A 697 1.41 0.33 24.99
N ALA A 698 1.70 1.62 25.21
CA ALA A 698 2.33 2.52 24.24
C ALA A 698 3.74 2.07 23.84
N ARG A 699 4.52 1.56 24.79
CA ARG A 699 5.84 0.94 24.57
C ARG A 699 5.73 -0.38 23.81
N THR A 700 4.81 -1.24 24.21
CA THR A 700 4.70 -2.61 23.70
C THR A 700 4.23 -2.63 22.25
N GLN A 701 3.23 -1.83 21.90
CA GLN A 701 2.70 -1.73 20.54
C GLN A 701 3.80 -1.44 19.49
N VAL A 702 4.68 -0.47 19.76
CA VAL A 702 5.76 -0.07 18.83
C VAL A 702 7.04 -0.91 18.92
N THR A 703 6.99 -2.05 19.64
CA THR A 703 8.13 -2.96 19.85
C THR A 703 7.71 -4.44 19.71
N MET A 704 7.67 -5.25 20.79
CA MET A 704 7.31 -6.69 20.71
C MET A 704 5.87 -6.93 20.24
N TRP A 705 4.98 -5.96 20.44
CA TRP A 705 3.55 -5.97 20.11
C TRP A 705 2.71 -6.98 20.92
N TYR A 706 3.05 -8.26 20.90
CA TYR A 706 2.24 -9.37 21.44
C TYR A 706 2.99 -10.26 22.45
N ASP A 707 2.44 -11.44 22.75
CA ASP A 707 3.04 -12.41 23.65
C ASP A 707 4.44 -12.84 23.22
N ASN A 708 5.25 -13.25 24.19
CA ASN A 708 6.57 -13.81 23.94
C ASN A 708 6.94 -14.84 25.01
N THR A 709 8.06 -15.51 24.79
CA THR A 709 8.61 -16.52 25.70
C THR A 709 10.09 -16.24 25.95
N LYS A 710 10.74 -17.03 26.81
CA LYS A 710 12.18 -16.89 27.12
C LYS A 710 13.13 -17.06 25.92
N THR A 711 12.66 -17.57 24.78
CA THR A 711 13.48 -17.84 23.58
C THR A 711 12.78 -17.53 22.26
N ASN A 712 11.45 -17.56 22.19
CA ASN A 712 10.69 -17.17 21.00
C ASN A 712 10.02 -15.80 21.23
N GLN A 713 10.32 -14.87 20.32
CA GLN A 713 9.67 -13.56 20.21
C GLN A 713 8.25 -13.65 19.64
N SER A 714 7.48 -12.57 19.80
CA SER A 714 6.19 -12.35 19.15
C SER A 714 6.25 -12.53 17.64
N LYS A 715 5.20 -13.06 17.01
CA LYS A 715 5.05 -13.11 15.55
C LYS A 715 4.85 -11.71 14.91
N LEU A 716 4.58 -10.70 15.74
CA LEU A 716 4.33 -9.29 15.36
C LEU A 716 5.38 -8.32 15.93
N HIS A 717 6.54 -8.83 16.39
CA HIS A 717 7.66 -7.98 16.79
C HIS A 717 8.02 -6.97 15.69
N ASP A 718 8.25 -5.73 16.09
CA ASP A 718 8.63 -4.61 15.23
C ASP A 718 7.67 -4.33 14.05
N TYR A 719 6.48 -4.96 13.99
CA TYR A 719 5.47 -4.74 12.96
C TYR A 719 5.04 -3.27 12.90
N ALA A 720 4.96 -2.61 14.06
CA ALA A 720 4.62 -1.20 14.21
C ALA A 720 5.84 -0.35 14.58
N ASN A 721 7.01 -0.66 14.00
CA ASN A 721 8.26 0.06 14.27
C ASN A 721 8.17 1.58 13.98
N LYS A 722 9.05 2.35 14.63
CA LYS A 722 9.14 3.80 14.48
C LYS A 722 10.59 4.25 14.50
N PHE A 723 10.96 5.09 13.55
CA PHE A 723 12.19 5.87 13.62
C PHE A 723 11.95 7.11 14.51
N TRP A 724 12.04 6.89 15.83
CA TRP A 724 11.92 7.93 16.84
C TRP A 724 13.18 8.02 17.70
N SER A 725 13.61 9.25 17.99
CA SER A 725 14.65 9.54 18.97
C SER A 725 14.24 9.02 20.35
N GLY A 726 15.21 8.47 21.09
CA GLY A 726 14.98 7.67 22.29
C GLY A 726 14.70 6.20 21.98
N LEU A 727 13.80 5.89 21.04
CA LEU A 727 13.51 4.50 20.66
C LEU A 727 14.69 3.87 19.92
N LEU A 728 15.33 4.61 19.00
CA LEU A 728 16.54 4.14 18.33
C LEU A 728 17.68 3.84 19.33
N LYS A 729 17.97 4.76 20.25
CA LYS A 729 19.09 4.64 21.18
C LYS A 729 18.88 3.71 22.38
N ASP A 730 17.67 3.61 22.92
CA ASP A 730 17.40 2.78 24.10
C ASP A 730 16.73 1.43 23.79
N TYR A 731 16.26 1.18 22.55
CA TYR A 731 15.68 -0.11 22.17
C TYR A 731 16.42 -0.80 21.02
N TYR A 732 16.60 -0.14 19.87
CA TYR A 732 17.21 -0.78 18.69
C TYR A 732 18.75 -0.87 18.79
N LEU A 733 19.44 0.18 19.25
CA LEU A 733 20.90 0.20 19.44
C LEU A 733 21.41 -0.89 20.42
N PRO A 734 20.76 -1.15 21.58
CA PRO A 734 21.14 -2.27 22.44
C PRO A 734 20.95 -3.64 21.79
N ARG A 735 19.82 -3.87 21.09
CA ARG A 735 19.56 -5.13 20.34
C ARG A 735 20.64 -5.37 19.28
N ALA A 736 20.98 -4.34 18.50
CA ALA A 736 22.06 -4.35 17.52
C ALA A 736 23.42 -4.66 18.14
N SER A 737 23.75 -4.00 19.25
CA SER A 737 25.01 -4.18 19.97
C SER A 737 25.15 -5.62 20.48
N MET A 738 24.10 -6.18 21.09
CA MET A 738 24.07 -7.59 21.49
C MET A 738 24.33 -8.52 20.29
N TYR A 739 23.61 -8.35 19.19
CA TYR A 739 23.77 -9.17 17.99
C TYR A 739 25.22 -9.20 17.48
N PHE A 740 25.83 -8.03 17.27
CA PHE A 740 27.22 -7.95 16.80
C PHE A 740 28.25 -8.47 17.80
N ASN A 741 27.99 -8.36 19.12
CA ASN A 741 28.85 -8.96 20.14
C ASN A 741 28.82 -10.49 20.06
N TYR A 742 27.65 -11.12 19.97
CA TYR A 742 27.52 -12.58 19.77
C TYR A 742 28.19 -13.05 18.47
N LEU A 743 28.11 -12.27 17.37
CA LEU A 743 28.87 -12.55 16.14
C LEU A 743 30.38 -12.51 16.39
N SER A 744 30.88 -11.40 16.96
CA SER A 744 32.32 -11.19 17.24
C SER A 744 32.88 -12.27 18.18
N GLU A 745 32.14 -12.69 19.20
CA GLU A 745 32.49 -13.79 20.11
C GLU A 745 32.50 -15.16 19.41
N SER A 746 31.51 -15.44 18.55
CA SER A 746 31.45 -16.72 17.84
C SER A 746 32.66 -16.91 16.90
N LEU A 747 33.12 -15.86 16.22
CA LEU A 747 34.38 -15.89 15.46
C LEU A 747 35.61 -16.07 16.37
N LYS A 748 35.74 -15.27 17.44
CA LYS A 748 36.88 -15.35 18.39
C LYS A 748 37.03 -16.74 19.01
N ALA A 749 35.91 -17.39 19.32
CA ALA A 749 35.88 -18.70 19.94
C ALA A 749 35.89 -19.87 18.93
N ASN A 750 35.87 -19.58 17.62
CA ASN A 750 35.68 -20.54 16.52
C ASN A 750 34.49 -21.49 16.75
N LYS A 751 33.32 -20.90 17.05
CA LYS A 751 32.06 -21.59 17.37
C LYS A 751 30.91 -21.04 16.53
N SER A 752 29.84 -21.81 16.38
CA SER A 752 28.60 -21.33 15.76
C SER A 752 27.93 -20.23 16.58
N PHE A 753 27.22 -19.33 15.88
CA PHE A 753 26.37 -18.31 16.50
C PHE A 753 25.27 -18.96 17.37
N LYS A 754 25.23 -18.59 18.65
CA LYS A 754 24.27 -19.12 19.63
C LYS A 754 22.94 -18.36 19.59
N ILE A 755 22.13 -18.63 18.55
CA ILE A 755 20.85 -17.93 18.33
C ILE A 755 19.92 -17.96 19.56
N GLU A 756 19.81 -19.08 20.29
CA GLU A 756 18.90 -19.17 21.45
C GLU A 756 19.34 -18.33 22.64
N GLU A 757 20.64 -18.23 22.92
CA GLU A 757 21.16 -17.39 24.01
C GLU A 757 21.07 -15.90 23.63
N TRP A 758 21.33 -15.55 22.36
CA TRP A 758 21.10 -14.18 21.87
C TRP A 758 19.61 -13.79 21.97
N ARG A 759 18.69 -14.65 21.50
CA ARG A 759 17.23 -14.47 21.63
C ARG A 759 16.83 -14.24 23.09
N LYS A 760 17.25 -15.12 23.98
CA LYS A 760 16.99 -15.04 25.43
C LYS A 760 17.50 -13.74 26.05
N SER A 761 18.69 -13.28 25.67
CA SER A 761 19.21 -11.98 26.10
C SER A 761 18.38 -10.80 25.59
N TRP A 762 18.10 -10.72 24.29
CA TRP A 762 17.46 -9.54 23.72
C TRP A 762 15.95 -9.49 24.01
N ILE A 763 15.23 -10.63 24.03
CA ILE A 763 13.81 -10.67 24.42
C ILE A 763 13.65 -10.26 25.89
N SER A 764 14.55 -10.74 26.77
CA SER A 764 14.57 -10.31 28.17
C SER A 764 14.83 -8.81 28.29
N TYR A 765 15.69 -8.23 27.44
CA TYR A 765 15.90 -6.78 27.36
C TYR A 765 14.65 -6.03 26.90
N SER A 766 13.99 -6.49 25.84
CA SER A 766 12.73 -5.89 25.35
C SER A 766 11.65 -5.84 26.43
N ASN A 767 11.44 -6.95 27.14
CA ASN A 767 10.44 -7.01 28.22
C ASN A 767 10.78 -6.06 29.39
N MET A 768 12.07 -5.88 29.72
CA MET A 768 12.51 -4.88 30.71
C MET A 768 12.32 -3.44 30.22
N TRP A 769 12.61 -3.16 28.94
CA TRP A 769 12.42 -1.83 28.34
C TRP A 769 10.94 -1.43 28.28
N GLN A 770 10.05 -2.37 27.95
CA GLN A 770 8.60 -2.17 27.96
C GLN A 770 8.03 -1.92 29.36
N SER A 771 8.63 -2.56 30.37
CA SER A 771 8.27 -2.39 31.79
C SER A 771 8.95 -1.18 32.46
N SER A 772 9.70 -0.39 31.70
CA SER A 772 10.44 0.77 32.21
C SER A 772 9.58 2.02 32.22
N THR A 773 9.73 2.86 33.26
CA THR A 773 9.16 4.21 33.34
C THR A 773 10.17 5.29 32.97
N LYS A 774 11.22 4.97 32.19
CA LYS A 774 12.26 5.93 31.77
C LYS A 774 11.62 7.04 30.93
N GLU A 775 11.74 8.29 31.38
CA GLU A 775 11.27 9.45 30.63
C GLU A 775 12.15 9.78 29.41
N TYR A 776 11.53 10.41 28.41
CA TYR A 776 12.16 10.81 27.15
C TYR A 776 11.79 12.26 26.82
N PRO A 777 12.65 13.04 26.13
CA PRO A 777 12.34 14.40 25.73
C PRO A 777 11.06 14.51 24.91
N THR A 778 10.22 15.50 25.24
CA THR A 778 8.97 15.81 24.51
C THR A 778 9.06 17.14 23.75
N ALA A 779 10.29 17.60 23.50
CA ALA A 779 10.64 18.78 22.72
C ALA A 779 12.03 18.57 22.12
N ALA A 780 12.27 19.13 20.94
CA ALA A 780 13.52 19.00 20.21
C ALA A 780 14.71 19.60 20.98
N THR A 781 15.85 18.91 20.91
CA THR A 781 17.10 19.43 21.45
C THR A 781 17.59 20.59 20.57
N ALA A 782 17.92 21.73 21.21
CA ALA A 782 18.16 23.00 20.55
C ALA A 782 19.48 23.06 19.74
N SER A 783 19.52 22.32 18.64
CA SER A 783 20.60 22.33 17.65
C SER A 783 20.28 23.35 16.55
N ARG A 784 21.04 24.46 16.50
CA ARG A 784 21.05 25.34 15.32
C ARG A 784 21.62 24.56 14.14
N CYS A 785 20.72 24.09 13.26
CA CYS A 785 20.97 23.45 11.96
C CYS A 785 22.30 22.64 11.90
N PRO A 786 22.28 21.31 12.17
CA PRO A 786 23.51 20.51 12.28
C PRO A 786 24.33 20.40 10.98
N PHE A 787 23.78 20.87 9.86
CA PHE A 787 24.33 20.65 8.53
C PHE A 787 25.36 21.70 8.09
N LYS A 788 26.57 21.25 7.76
CA LYS A 788 27.52 21.95 6.88
C LYS A 788 27.96 21.02 5.75
N PRO A 789 28.06 21.48 4.49
CA PRO A 789 28.41 20.62 3.37
C PRO A 789 29.87 20.16 3.42
N PHE A 790 30.09 18.87 3.20
CA PHE A 790 31.42 18.27 3.08
C PHE A 790 31.99 18.61 1.69
N LYS A 791 33.02 19.48 1.61
CA LYS A 791 33.66 19.83 0.32
C LYS A 791 34.41 18.63 -0.26
N THR A 792 33.73 17.84 -1.10
CA THR A 792 34.29 16.64 -1.74
C THR A 792 35.28 17.01 -2.84
N ASN A 793 36.59 16.87 -2.59
CA ASN A 793 37.60 16.91 -3.66
C ASN A 793 38.82 15.99 -3.43
N LYS A 794 38.63 14.86 -2.73
CA LYS A 794 39.58 13.71 -2.69
C LYS A 794 38.79 12.38 -2.64
N PRO A 795 39.27 11.31 -3.30
CA PRO A 795 38.65 9.98 -3.23
C PRO A 795 38.94 9.29 -1.89
N LEU A 796 38.01 8.45 -1.41
CA LEU A 796 38.20 7.68 -0.18
C LEU A 796 39.26 6.57 -0.36
N ARG A 797 40.45 6.76 0.23
CA ARG A 797 41.42 5.70 0.52
C ARG A 797 42.14 5.98 1.86
N SER A 798 42.41 4.88 2.57
CA SER A 798 43.08 4.72 3.88
C SER A 798 42.34 5.19 5.16
N PRO A 799 42.55 4.55 6.34
CA PRO A 799 41.58 4.61 7.46
C PRO A 799 42.22 4.72 8.87
N THR A 800 42.57 5.91 9.35
CA THR A 800 43.22 6.07 10.69
C THR A 800 42.76 7.25 11.56
N GLN A 801 41.81 8.08 11.11
CA GLN A 801 41.25 9.18 11.93
C GLN A 801 39.73 9.15 11.91
N ARG A 802 39.10 9.48 13.06
CA ARG A 802 37.64 9.70 13.16
C ARG A 802 37.30 11.09 12.59
N PRO A 803 36.41 11.19 11.59
CA PRO A 803 35.47 12.30 11.51
C PRO A 803 34.21 11.93 12.30
N SER A 804 33.78 12.76 13.25
CA SER A 804 32.35 12.82 13.57
C SER A 804 31.65 13.50 12.39
N LEU A 805 30.44 13.06 12.03
CA LEU A 805 29.68 13.71 10.95
C LEU A 805 29.21 15.13 11.33
N PHE A 806 29.25 15.45 12.63
CA PHE A 806 28.83 16.73 13.20
C PHE A 806 29.89 17.28 14.15
N HIS A 807 30.10 18.60 14.12
CA HIS A 807 30.92 19.32 15.10
C HIS A 807 30.44 20.78 15.21
N CYS A 808 29.94 21.16 16.38
CA CYS A 808 29.42 22.50 16.62
C CYS A 808 30.52 23.48 17.06
N LEU A 809 30.38 24.75 16.66
CA LEU A 809 30.96 25.92 17.33
C LEU A 809 30.05 27.12 17.10
N ALA A 810 30.05 28.07 18.04
CA ALA A 810 29.14 29.22 18.05
C ALA A 810 29.90 30.56 18.01
N SER A 811 29.21 31.61 17.58
CA SER A 811 29.47 32.98 18.02
C SER A 811 28.16 33.75 18.17
N SER A 812 28.19 34.77 19.03
CA SER A 812 27.14 35.77 19.26
C SER A 812 27.42 37.05 18.46
N ALA A 813 26.47 37.98 18.42
CA ALA A 813 26.54 39.19 17.61
C ALA A 813 27.16 40.39 18.34
N HIS A 814 28.13 41.02 17.69
CA HIS A 814 28.54 42.44 17.67
C HIS A 814 29.44 42.56 16.42
N GLY A 815 29.61 43.68 15.71
CA GLY A 815 29.07 45.03 15.77
C GLY A 815 29.84 45.91 14.75
N GLU A 816 29.28 47.05 14.34
CA GLU A 816 29.97 48.19 13.69
C GLU A 816 30.63 48.05 12.28
N SER A 817 29.88 48.53 11.28
CA SER A 817 30.27 49.66 10.39
C SER A 817 31.09 49.49 9.08
N ASN A 818 30.78 50.41 8.16
CA ASN A 818 31.58 51.02 7.08
C ASN A 818 31.85 50.31 5.72
N ALA A 819 31.42 51.02 4.65
CA ALA A 819 32.14 51.41 3.41
C ALA A 819 33.14 50.44 2.71
N SER A 820 33.26 50.37 1.37
CA SER A 820 32.55 51.05 0.25
C SER A 820 33.03 50.57 -1.14
N ALA A 821 32.15 50.70 -2.15
CA ALA A 821 32.43 51.06 -3.55
C ALA A 821 33.25 50.16 -4.53
N ASN A 822 32.57 49.82 -5.63
CA ASN A 822 32.98 49.90 -7.06
C ASN A 822 34.21 49.16 -7.65
N ALA A 823 33.87 48.31 -8.64
CA ALA A 823 34.30 48.37 -10.06
C ALA A 823 35.54 47.60 -10.58
N PHE A 824 35.27 46.80 -11.63
CA PHE A 824 36.01 46.62 -12.90
C PHE A 824 37.53 46.39 -12.92
N LEU A 825 37.97 45.24 -13.46
CA LEU A 825 38.44 45.12 -14.86
C LEU A 825 38.75 43.67 -15.28
N GLU A 826 38.66 43.38 -16.58
CA GLU A 826 39.22 42.17 -17.22
C GLU A 826 40.60 42.47 -17.83
N SER A 827 41.48 41.48 -17.96
CA SER A 827 42.43 41.38 -19.09
C SER A 827 43.09 40.00 -19.20
N ASP A 828 43.02 39.43 -20.41
CA ASP A 828 43.88 38.35 -20.96
C ASP A 828 44.97 39.05 -21.84
N PRO A 829 45.83 38.40 -22.67
CA PRO A 829 46.20 36.99 -22.82
C PRO A 829 47.74 36.75 -22.94
N ARG A 830 48.18 35.51 -23.25
CA ARG A 830 49.10 35.20 -24.40
C ARG A 830 49.38 33.69 -24.60
N SER A 831 50.01 33.37 -25.73
CA SER A 831 50.09 32.04 -26.37
C SER A 831 51.52 31.69 -26.86
N LEU A 832 51.72 30.43 -27.33
CA LEU A 832 52.72 29.87 -28.28
C LEU A 832 52.61 28.30 -28.20
N SER A 833 52.94 27.45 -29.19
CA SER A 833 53.36 27.57 -30.61
C SER A 833 53.14 26.25 -31.40
N GLN A 834 53.13 26.30 -32.74
CA GLN A 834 53.28 25.14 -33.67
C GLN A 834 54.72 25.11 -34.28
N PRO A 835 55.11 24.09 -35.08
CA PRO A 835 54.92 24.02 -36.56
C PRO A 835 54.58 22.57 -37.05
N GLN A 836 54.49 22.08 -38.30
CA GLN A 836 54.35 22.50 -39.73
C GLN A 836 54.00 21.19 -40.54
N SER A 837 53.65 21.09 -41.83
CA SER A 837 53.30 22.00 -42.97
C SER A 837 52.24 21.27 -43.85
N ASP A 838 52.14 21.13 -45.20
CA ASP A 838 52.89 21.56 -46.41
C ASP A 838 51.99 21.52 -47.70
N LEU A 839 52.57 21.59 -48.92
CA LEU A 839 51.95 22.02 -50.19
C LEU A 839 52.48 21.25 -51.45
N PRO A 840 52.08 21.54 -52.73
CA PRO A 840 50.80 22.01 -53.32
C PRO A 840 50.33 21.22 -54.59
N GLY A 841 49.17 21.56 -55.19
CA GLY A 841 48.71 21.05 -56.52
C GLY A 841 47.50 21.81 -57.12
N PHE A 842 47.25 21.75 -58.45
CA PHE A 842 46.34 22.68 -59.18
C PHE A 842 45.28 22.02 -60.12
N ARG A 843 44.06 22.62 -60.13
CA ARG A 843 43.05 22.77 -61.23
C ARG A 843 42.04 21.67 -61.69
N TYR A 844 40.77 22.11 -61.66
CA TYR A 844 39.65 21.96 -62.65
C TYR A 844 38.76 20.70 -62.79
N LYS A 845 37.50 20.86 -62.31
CA LYS A 845 36.16 20.38 -62.78
C LYS A 845 35.96 18.96 -63.35
N GLY A 846 35.15 18.17 -62.63
CA GLY A 846 34.29 17.06 -63.12
C GLY A 846 32.90 17.12 -62.46
N PRO A 847 31.88 16.36 -62.92
CA PRO A 847 30.47 16.56 -62.54
C PRO A 847 30.06 15.95 -61.18
N VAL A 848 28.89 16.37 -60.69
CA VAL A 848 28.28 15.95 -59.42
C VAL A 848 27.66 14.56 -59.53
N HIS A 849 27.97 13.69 -58.55
CA HIS A 849 27.07 12.63 -58.10
C HIS A 849 26.76 12.87 -56.61
N PRO A 850 25.51 12.67 -56.15
CA PRO A 850 25.16 12.87 -54.75
C PRO A 850 25.69 11.74 -53.86
N GLU A 851 26.23 12.09 -52.69
CA GLU A 851 26.57 11.12 -51.64
C GLU A 851 25.30 10.48 -51.05
N PRO A 852 25.37 9.24 -50.53
CA PRO A 852 24.25 8.59 -49.86
C PRO A 852 23.92 9.28 -48.54
N SER A 853 23.05 10.29 -48.61
CA SER A 853 22.50 10.99 -47.47
C SER A 853 21.75 10.03 -46.52
N THR A 854 21.52 10.50 -45.28
CA THR A 854 20.67 10.01 -44.18
C THR A 854 19.95 8.64 -44.29
N GLU A 855 19.26 8.36 -45.41
CA GLU A 855 18.61 7.09 -45.76
C GLU A 855 19.44 5.86 -45.40
N SER A 856 20.70 5.76 -45.84
CA SER A 856 21.55 4.58 -45.55
C SER A 856 21.84 4.37 -44.04
N LYS A 857 21.77 5.43 -43.22
CA LYS A 857 21.84 5.32 -41.75
C LYS A 857 20.50 4.87 -41.15
N ILE A 858 19.38 5.33 -41.70
CA ILE A 858 18.04 4.90 -41.32
C ILE A 858 17.81 3.43 -41.68
N GLU A 859 18.20 3.01 -42.89
CA GLU A 859 18.19 1.61 -43.32
C GLU A 859 19.02 0.73 -42.38
N ARG A 860 20.27 1.13 -42.06
CA ARG A 860 21.10 0.37 -41.11
C ARG A 860 20.41 0.21 -39.75
N VAL A 861 19.84 1.28 -39.20
CA VAL A 861 19.08 1.21 -37.94
C VAL A 861 17.87 0.27 -38.07
N ILE A 862 17.09 0.37 -39.15
CA ILE A 862 15.93 -0.52 -39.42
C ILE A 862 16.36 -1.99 -39.56
N PHE A 863 17.49 -2.28 -40.19
CA PHE A 863 18.04 -3.63 -40.28
C PHE A 863 18.60 -4.12 -38.94
N ASP A 864 19.15 -3.25 -38.09
CA ASP A 864 19.64 -3.60 -36.75
C ASP A 864 18.48 -3.84 -35.75
N PHE A 865 17.28 -3.31 -35.98
CA PHE A 865 16.07 -3.67 -35.21
C PHE A 865 15.78 -5.18 -35.21
N ARG A 866 16.28 -5.97 -36.19
CA ARG A 866 16.17 -7.44 -36.18
C ARG A 866 16.76 -8.09 -34.93
N PHE A 867 17.74 -7.45 -34.27
CA PHE A 867 18.32 -7.98 -33.04
C PHE A 867 17.33 -7.99 -31.86
N LEU A 868 16.21 -7.25 -31.91
CA LEU A 868 15.12 -7.41 -30.94
C LEU A 868 14.49 -8.82 -31.00
N ALA A 869 14.60 -9.53 -32.12
CA ALA A 869 14.17 -10.93 -32.19
C ALA A 869 14.93 -11.83 -31.20
N LEU A 870 16.15 -11.48 -30.77
CA LEU A 870 16.87 -12.22 -29.72
C LEU A 870 16.12 -12.25 -28.39
N LEU A 871 15.35 -11.20 -28.06
CA LEU A 871 14.53 -11.17 -26.85
C LEU A 871 13.33 -12.14 -26.97
N ALA A 872 12.67 -12.15 -28.13
CA ALA A 872 11.59 -13.09 -28.42
C ALA A 872 12.08 -14.54 -28.47
N VAL A 873 13.26 -14.80 -29.06
CA VAL A 873 13.95 -16.10 -29.07
C VAL A 873 14.26 -16.53 -27.63
N GLY A 874 14.93 -15.68 -26.85
CA GLY A 874 15.32 -15.97 -25.47
C GLY A 874 14.12 -16.28 -24.56
N GLY A 875 13.07 -15.45 -24.61
CA GLY A 875 11.83 -15.69 -23.89
C GLY A 875 11.12 -16.98 -24.31
N SER A 876 11.10 -17.29 -25.61
CA SER A 876 10.49 -18.52 -26.13
C SER A 876 11.25 -19.78 -25.69
N LEU A 877 12.59 -19.76 -25.75
CA LEU A 877 13.42 -20.89 -25.31
C LEU A 877 13.35 -21.10 -23.79
N ALA A 878 13.34 -20.01 -23.00
CA ALA A 878 13.16 -20.08 -21.55
C ALA A 878 11.78 -20.61 -21.15
N GLY A 879 10.70 -20.10 -21.77
CA GLY A 879 9.34 -20.58 -21.54
C GLY A 879 9.16 -22.05 -21.95
N SER A 880 9.76 -22.46 -23.08
CA SER A 880 9.85 -23.87 -23.49
C SER A 880 10.45 -24.75 -22.38
N LEU A 881 11.62 -24.39 -21.85
CA LEU A 881 12.29 -25.15 -20.78
C LEU A 881 11.41 -25.26 -19.53
N LEU A 882 10.76 -24.16 -19.11
CA LEU A 882 9.85 -24.15 -17.97
C LEU A 882 8.63 -25.06 -18.21
N CYS A 883 8.06 -25.08 -19.41
CA CYS A 883 6.99 -26.01 -19.78
C CYS A 883 7.44 -27.47 -19.71
N PHE A 884 8.60 -27.83 -20.27
CA PHE A 884 9.12 -29.20 -20.19
C PHE A 884 9.35 -29.64 -18.73
N LEU A 885 9.88 -28.77 -17.87
CA LEU A 885 10.06 -29.06 -16.44
C LEU A 885 8.72 -29.21 -15.71
N ASN A 886 7.73 -28.36 -16.01
CA ASN A 886 6.41 -28.42 -15.37
C ASN A 886 5.62 -29.68 -15.83
N GLY A 887 5.71 -30.07 -17.10
CA GLY A 887 5.16 -31.34 -17.59
C GLY A 887 5.70 -32.56 -16.84
N CYS A 888 6.99 -32.56 -16.49
CA CYS A 888 7.60 -33.62 -15.67
C CYS A 888 7.01 -33.67 -14.25
N ILE A 889 6.64 -32.52 -13.67
CA ILE A 889 5.96 -32.47 -12.36
C ILE A 889 4.57 -33.11 -12.45
N TYR A 890 3.78 -32.78 -13.48
CA TYR A 890 2.46 -33.40 -13.69
C TYR A 890 2.54 -34.92 -13.91
N ILE A 891 3.55 -35.43 -14.61
CA ILE A 891 3.79 -36.89 -14.71
C ILE A 891 4.09 -37.50 -13.33
N VAL A 892 4.96 -36.87 -12.52
CA VAL A 892 5.26 -37.35 -11.17
C VAL A 892 4.02 -37.29 -10.26
N GLU A 893 3.15 -36.30 -10.40
CA GLU A 893 1.84 -36.28 -9.73
C GLU A 893 0.93 -37.41 -10.22
N ALA A 894 0.82 -37.66 -11.52
CA ALA A 894 0.00 -38.74 -12.07
C ALA A 894 0.43 -40.12 -11.51
N TYR A 895 1.75 -40.38 -11.39
CA TYR A 895 2.27 -41.59 -10.74
C TYR A 895 1.98 -41.65 -9.24
N LYS A 896 2.08 -40.52 -8.51
CA LYS A 896 1.68 -40.46 -7.09
C LYS A 896 0.19 -40.77 -6.90
N VAL A 897 -0.68 -40.20 -7.75
CA VAL A 897 -2.14 -40.44 -7.72
C VAL A 897 -2.45 -41.90 -8.03
N TYR A 898 -1.81 -42.48 -9.05
CA TYR A 898 -1.95 -43.89 -9.41
C TYR A 898 -1.56 -44.80 -8.23
N TRP A 899 -0.36 -44.65 -7.68
CA TRP A 899 0.13 -45.47 -6.58
C TRP A 899 -0.76 -45.35 -5.33
N THR A 900 -1.17 -44.13 -4.97
CA THR A 900 -2.07 -43.87 -3.83
C THR A 900 -3.47 -44.47 -4.06
N SER A 901 -3.95 -44.52 -5.30
CA SER A 901 -5.21 -45.17 -5.67
C SER A 901 -5.11 -46.69 -5.58
N CYS A 902 -4.02 -47.30 -6.05
CA CYS A 902 -3.75 -48.73 -5.94
C CYS A 902 -3.69 -49.18 -4.47
N VAL A 903 -2.99 -48.44 -3.61
CA VAL A 903 -2.91 -48.71 -2.16
C VAL A 903 -4.28 -48.61 -1.45
N LYS A 904 -5.25 -47.89 -2.03
CA LYS A 904 -6.60 -47.71 -1.48
C LYS A 904 -7.71 -48.52 -2.18
N GLY A 905 -7.38 -49.29 -3.22
CA GLY A 905 -8.35 -50.10 -3.98
C GLY A 905 -9.40 -49.30 -4.78
N VAL A 906 -9.19 -48.01 -5.02
CA VAL A 906 -10.18 -47.14 -5.69
C VAL A 906 -9.61 -46.63 -7.02
N HIS A 907 -10.13 -47.14 -8.14
CA HIS A 907 -9.74 -46.71 -9.49
C HIS A 907 -10.36 -45.35 -9.86
N SER A 908 -9.73 -44.27 -9.38
CA SER A 908 -10.08 -42.90 -9.78
C SER A 908 -9.54 -42.54 -11.17
N GLY A 909 -10.38 -41.99 -12.04
CA GLY A 909 -9.99 -41.48 -13.36
C GLY A 909 -9.07 -40.24 -13.33
N GLN A 910 -8.75 -39.70 -12.15
CA GLN A 910 -7.92 -38.51 -11.97
C GLN A 910 -6.49 -38.66 -12.53
N MET A 911 -5.92 -39.88 -12.55
CA MET A 911 -4.62 -40.11 -13.18
C MET A 911 -4.64 -39.76 -14.69
N VAL A 912 -5.72 -40.08 -15.39
CA VAL A 912 -5.88 -39.76 -16.82
C VAL A 912 -5.99 -38.25 -17.03
N LEU A 913 -6.60 -37.51 -16.10
CA LEU A 913 -6.65 -36.05 -16.17
C LEU A 913 -5.25 -35.43 -16.04
N ARG A 914 -4.45 -35.87 -15.05
CA ARG A 914 -3.06 -35.39 -14.88
C ARG A 914 -2.14 -35.72 -16.06
N LEU A 915 -2.36 -36.85 -16.74
CA LEU A 915 -1.63 -37.17 -17.97
C LEU A 915 -2.05 -36.27 -19.15
N VAL A 916 -3.34 -35.91 -19.28
CA VAL A 916 -3.82 -34.96 -20.30
C VAL A 916 -3.28 -33.55 -20.04
N GLU A 917 -3.27 -33.09 -18.79
CA GLU A 917 -2.63 -31.83 -18.38
C GLU A 917 -1.13 -31.81 -18.73
N ALA A 918 -0.40 -32.89 -18.45
CA ALA A 918 1.01 -32.99 -18.80
C ALA A 918 1.24 -32.89 -20.33
N ILE A 919 0.41 -33.56 -21.13
CA ILE A 919 0.49 -33.56 -22.60
C ILE A 919 0.27 -32.15 -23.15
N ASP A 920 -0.71 -31.40 -22.65
CA ASP A 920 -0.95 -30.00 -23.06
C ASP A 920 0.25 -29.10 -22.78
N VAL A 921 0.86 -29.23 -21.59
CA VAL A 921 2.03 -28.44 -21.21
C VAL A 921 3.28 -28.82 -22.03
N TYR A 922 3.47 -30.10 -22.36
CA TYR A 922 4.54 -30.52 -23.28
C TYR A 922 4.32 -30.05 -24.72
N LEU A 923 3.08 -30.04 -25.21
CA LEU A 923 2.74 -29.47 -26.52
C LEU A 923 3.05 -27.97 -26.54
N ALA A 924 2.63 -27.22 -25.53
CA ALA A 924 2.92 -25.79 -25.40
C ALA A 924 4.44 -25.51 -25.36
N GLY A 925 5.20 -26.28 -24.57
CA GLY A 925 6.67 -26.18 -24.55
C GLY A 925 7.30 -26.46 -25.92
N THR A 926 6.77 -27.43 -26.66
CA THR A 926 7.21 -27.76 -28.03
C THR A 926 6.89 -26.63 -29.02
N VAL A 927 5.75 -25.93 -28.90
CA VAL A 927 5.46 -24.73 -29.70
C VAL A 927 6.47 -23.64 -29.44
N MET A 928 6.74 -23.34 -28.16
CA MET A 928 7.69 -22.29 -27.78
C MET A 928 9.12 -22.62 -28.25
N LEU A 929 9.50 -23.89 -28.26
CA LEU A 929 10.78 -24.36 -28.82
C LEU A 929 10.84 -24.12 -30.34
N ILE A 930 9.83 -24.58 -31.09
CA ILE A 930 9.77 -24.42 -32.55
C ILE A 930 9.72 -22.93 -32.93
N PHE A 931 8.96 -22.11 -32.20
CA PHE A 931 8.85 -20.67 -32.43
C PHE A 931 10.15 -19.93 -32.11
N GLY A 932 10.80 -20.22 -30.97
CA GLY A 932 12.10 -19.64 -30.63
C GLY A 932 13.19 -20.01 -31.63
N MET A 933 13.28 -21.28 -32.03
CA MET A 933 14.25 -21.72 -33.04
C MET A 933 13.95 -21.16 -34.44
N GLY A 934 12.67 -21.04 -34.81
CA GLY A 934 12.23 -20.46 -36.08
C GLY A 934 12.54 -18.97 -36.20
N LEU A 935 12.25 -18.18 -35.16
CA LEU A 935 12.62 -16.75 -35.12
C LEU A 935 14.14 -16.56 -35.19
N TYR A 936 14.92 -17.40 -34.51
CA TYR A 936 16.37 -17.36 -34.59
C TYR A 936 16.87 -17.68 -36.02
N GLY A 937 16.29 -18.70 -36.67
CA GLY A 937 16.58 -19.04 -38.06
C GLY A 937 16.29 -17.89 -39.01
N LEU A 938 15.09 -17.31 -38.95
CA LEU A 938 14.60 -16.30 -39.89
C LEU A 938 15.24 -14.91 -39.74
N PHE A 939 15.53 -14.46 -38.50
CA PHE A 939 15.95 -13.07 -38.25
C PHE A 939 17.42 -12.91 -37.83
N ILE A 940 18.06 -13.96 -37.32
CA ILE A 940 19.41 -13.89 -36.73
C ILE A 940 20.43 -14.77 -37.49
N SER A 941 20.02 -15.90 -38.06
CA SER A 941 20.93 -16.85 -38.71
C SER A 941 21.20 -16.48 -40.17
N ASN A 942 22.35 -15.86 -40.47
CA ASN A 942 22.79 -15.56 -41.84
C ASN A 942 23.26 -16.82 -42.63
N ALA A 943 22.68 -18.00 -42.38
CA ALA A 943 23.11 -19.27 -42.99
C ALA A 943 22.21 -19.63 -44.20
N PRO A 944 22.75 -19.76 -45.42
CA PRO A 944 21.96 -20.17 -46.58
C PRO A 944 21.34 -21.57 -46.39
N PRO A 945 20.10 -21.81 -46.86
CA PRO A 945 19.55 -23.16 -46.91
C PRO A 945 20.38 -24.03 -47.86
N GLY A 946 20.97 -25.11 -47.34
CA GLY A 946 21.80 -26.06 -48.11
C GLY A 946 23.30 -26.09 -47.80
N VAL A 947 23.79 -25.40 -46.77
CA VAL A 947 25.20 -25.52 -46.33
C VAL A 947 25.53 -26.97 -45.92
N PRO A 948 26.62 -27.59 -46.44
CA PRO A 948 27.02 -28.94 -46.06
C PRO A 948 27.33 -29.05 -44.54
N PRO A 949 26.97 -30.17 -43.86
CA PRO A 949 27.05 -30.26 -42.39
C PRO A 949 28.43 -29.96 -41.78
N VAL A 950 29.51 -30.18 -42.53
CA VAL A 950 30.91 -29.93 -42.12
C VAL A 950 31.20 -28.43 -41.87
N LEU A 951 30.46 -27.53 -42.54
CA LEU A 951 30.57 -26.07 -42.37
C LEU A 951 29.56 -25.50 -41.36
N ASP A 952 28.56 -26.25 -40.90
CA ASP A 952 27.54 -25.72 -40.00
C ASP A 952 28.11 -25.51 -38.58
N ARG A 953 28.26 -24.22 -38.23
CA ARG A 953 28.76 -23.78 -36.92
C ARG A 953 27.84 -24.17 -35.76
N ALA A 954 26.56 -24.47 -36.03
CA ALA A 954 25.61 -24.93 -35.01
C ALA A 954 25.74 -26.44 -34.69
N LEU A 955 26.23 -27.26 -35.64
CA LEU A 955 26.46 -28.70 -35.42
C LEU A 955 27.84 -28.98 -34.80
N LYS A 956 28.80 -28.06 -34.92
CA LYS A 956 30.12 -28.16 -34.27
C LYS A 956 30.03 -27.95 -32.76
N GLY A 957 29.92 -29.05 -32.03
CA GLY A 957 29.95 -29.10 -30.56
C GLY A 957 28.59 -29.33 -29.89
N SER A 958 27.49 -29.37 -30.66
CA SER A 958 26.17 -29.68 -30.14
C SER A 958 26.09 -31.16 -29.71
N SER A 959 26.24 -31.42 -28.41
CA SER A 959 25.97 -32.73 -27.82
C SER A 959 25.28 -32.61 -26.47
N LEU A 960 24.28 -33.46 -26.23
CA LEU A 960 23.70 -33.62 -24.90
C LEU A 960 24.60 -34.55 -24.08
N PHE A 961 25.35 -33.99 -23.13
CA PHE A 961 26.33 -34.69 -22.28
C PHE A 961 27.31 -35.60 -23.05
N GLY A 962 27.71 -35.22 -24.26
CA GLY A 962 28.65 -35.99 -25.09
C GLY A 962 28.06 -37.23 -25.80
N MET A 963 26.85 -37.70 -25.44
CA MET A 963 26.31 -38.97 -25.95
C MET A 963 25.62 -38.86 -27.32
N PHE A 964 25.06 -37.70 -27.67
CA PHE A 964 24.23 -37.53 -28.86
C PHE A 964 24.68 -36.32 -29.68
N SER A 965 25.43 -36.56 -30.77
CA SER A 965 25.79 -35.54 -31.76
C SER A 965 24.85 -35.60 -32.96
N LEU A 966 24.23 -34.45 -33.29
CA LEU A 966 23.41 -34.33 -34.50
C LEU A 966 24.32 -34.23 -35.72
N LYS A 967 24.18 -35.15 -36.67
CA LYS A 967 24.92 -35.14 -37.94
C LYS A 967 24.35 -34.16 -38.97
N GLU A 968 23.06 -33.85 -38.87
CA GLU A 968 22.32 -32.95 -39.75
C GLU A 968 21.24 -32.19 -38.94
N ARG A 969 20.79 -31.02 -39.41
CA ARG A 969 19.66 -30.30 -38.78
C ARG A 969 18.34 -31.05 -39.06
N PRO A 970 17.53 -31.38 -38.04
CA PRO A 970 16.23 -32.02 -38.24
C PRO A 970 15.32 -31.20 -39.16
N LYS A 971 14.54 -31.86 -40.03
CA LYS A 971 13.67 -31.16 -41.02
C LYS A 971 12.69 -30.17 -40.40
N TRP A 972 12.18 -30.44 -39.18
CA TRP A 972 11.29 -29.51 -38.46
C TRP A 972 11.97 -28.21 -37.98
N MET A 973 13.31 -28.16 -37.99
CA MET A 973 14.11 -26.99 -37.63
C MET A 973 14.55 -26.17 -38.85
N GLN A 974 14.32 -26.68 -40.07
CA GLN A 974 14.70 -26.02 -41.33
C GLN A 974 13.60 -25.06 -41.81
N ILE A 975 13.21 -24.12 -40.95
CA ILE A 975 12.16 -23.13 -41.24
C ILE A 975 12.72 -22.07 -42.21
N SER A 976 12.13 -22.02 -43.40
CA SER A 976 12.58 -21.21 -44.54
C SER A 976 11.84 -19.89 -44.71
N SER A 977 10.62 -19.78 -44.18
CA SER A 977 9.77 -18.60 -44.29
C SER A 977 8.91 -18.34 -43.04
N LEU A 978 8.40 -17.12 -42.92
CA LEU A 978 7.50 -16.74 -41.82
C LEU A 978 6.14 -17.45 -41.91
N ASP A 979 5.62 -17.68 -43.12
CA ASP A 979 4.35 -18.40 -43.30
C ASP A 979 4.48 -19.91 -43.04
N GLU A 980 5.65 -20.51 -43.31
CA GLU A 980 5.95 -21.87 -42.84
C GLU A 980 5.90 -21.94 -41.30
N LEU A 981 6.59 -21.04 -40.60
CA LEU A 981 6.57 -20.97 -39.13
C LEU A 981 5.14 -20.79 -38.59
N LYS A 982 4.41 -19.82 -39.11
CA LYS A 982 3.02 -19.50 -38.77
C LYS A 982 2.09 -20.70 -38.99
N THR A 983 2.29 -21.44 -40.08
CA THR A 983 1.52 -22.67 -40.38
C THR A 983 1.80 -23.76 -39.37
N LYS A 984 3.07 -24.05 -39.06
CA LYS A 984 3.44 -25.07 -38.05
C LYS A 984 2.93 -24.70 -36.64
N VAL A 985 3.05 -23.43 -36.23
CA VAL A 985 2.52 -22.94 -34.95
C VAL A 985 1.00 -23.04 -34.91
N GLY A 986 0.30 -22.64 -35.97
CA GLY A 986 -1.16 -22.74 -36.08
C GLY A 986 -1.68 -24.17 -35.91
N HIS A 987 -0.99 -25.16 -36.49
CA HIS A 987 -1.35 -26.58 -36.33
C HIS A 987 -1.36 -27.01 -34.86
N VAL A 988 -0.32 -26.68 -34.09
CA VAL A 988 -0.21 -27.12 -32.69
C VAL A 988 -1.14 -26.31 -31.78
N ILE A 989 -1.42 -25.03 -32.08
CA ILE A 989 -2.46 -24.26 -31.38
C ILE A 989 -3.83 -24.94 -31.54
N VAL A 990 -4.19 -25.41 -32.74
CA VAL A 990 -5.44 -26.17 -32.95
C VAL A 990 -5.43 -27.48 -32.13
N MET A 991 -4.32 -28.22 -32.09
CA MET A 991 -4.22 -29.42 -31.24
C MET A 991 -4.36 -29.12 -29.75
N ILE A 992 -3.77 -28.04 -29.24
CA ILE A 992 -3.91 -27.57 -27.85
C ILE A 992 -5.38 -27.24 -27.52
N LEU A 993 -6.08 -26.53 -28.41
CA LEU A 993 -7.50 -26.20 -28.24
C LEU A 993 -8.38 -27.46 -28.20
N LEU A 994 -8.05 -28.48 -29.01
CA LEU A 994 -8.77 -29.76 -29.03
C LEU A 994 -8.54 -30.58 -27.75
N VAL A 995 -7.29 -30.65 -27.27
CA VAL A 995 -6.97 -31.32 -25.99
C VAL A 995 -7.73 -30.64 -24.83
N LYS A 996 -7.74 -29.31 -24.79
CA LYS A 996 -8.52 -28.55 -23.78
C LYS A 996 -10.02 -28.69 -23.95
N MET A 997 -10.55 -28.85 -25.17
CA MET A 997 -11.96 -29.20 -25.35
C MET A 997 -12.27 -30.55 -24.72
N PHE A 998 -11.47 -31.59 -24.95
CA PHE A 998 -11.65 -32.92 -24.36
C PHE A 998 -11.45 -32.97 -22.83
N GLU A 999 -10.58 -32.13 -22.27
CA GLU A 999 -10.47 -31.90 -20.82
C GLU A 999 -11.79 -31.35 -20.27
N ARG A 1000 -12.29 -30.26 -20.86
CA ARG A 1000 -13.53 -29.57 -20.43
C ARG A 1000 -14.78 -30.39 -20.68
N SER A 1001 -14.78 -31.23 -21.71
CA SER A 1001 -15.91 -32.10 -22.08
C SER A 1001 -16.34 -33.01 -20.92
N LYS A 1002 -15.39 -33.46 -20.09
CA LYS A 1002 -15.63 -34.30 -18.91
C LYS A 1002 -16.22 -33.57 -17.70
N MET A 1003 -16.36 -32.24 -17.76
CA MET A 1003 -17.01 -31.42 -16.73
C MET A 1003 -18.39 -30.89 -17.17
N VAL A 1004 -18.82 -31.17 -18.40
CA VAL A 1004 -20.16 -30.79 -18.89
C VAL A 1004 -21.18 -31.80 -18.39
N VAL A 1005 -22.03 -31.40 -17.45
CA VAL A 1005 -23.21 -32.18 -17.05
C VAL A 1005 -24.31 -31.92 -18.10
N ILE A 1006 -24.63 -32.93 -18.91
CA ILE A 1006 -25.69 -32.86 -19.91
C ILE A 1006 -27.03 -33.00 -19.18
N THR A 1007 -27.82 -31.92 -19.14
CA THR A 1007 -29.11 -31.86 -18.42
C THR A 1007 -30.32 -31.79 -19.36
N THR A 1008 -30.12 -31.29 -20.58
CA THR A 1008 -31.16 -31.11 -21.60
C THR A 1008 -30.74 -31.69 -22.95
N GLY A 1009 -31.72 -31.94 -23.83
CA GLY A 1009 -31.44 -32.34 -25.22
C GLY A 1009 -30.70 -31.27 -26.03
N LEU A 1010 -30.81 -29.99 -25.62
CA LEU A 1010 -30.08 -28.88 -26.26
C LEU A 1010 -28.59 -28.92 -25.90
N ASP A 1011 -28.25 -29.32 -24.67
CA ASP A 1011 -26.87 -29.53 -24.23
C ASP A 1011 -26.20 -30.64 -25.07
N LEU A 1012 -26.90 -31.76 -25.27
CA LEU A 1012 -26.44 -32.90 -26.05
C LEU A 1012 -26.23 -32.53 -27.53
N LEU A 1013 -27.16 -31.77 -28.12
CA LEU A 1013 -27.04 -31.28 -29.50
C LEU A 1013 -25.85 -30.33 -29.64
N SER A 1014 -25.70 -29.38 -28.72
CA SER A 1014 -24.59 -28.41 -28.70
C SER A 1014 -23.24 -29.12 -28.55
N TYR A 1015 -23.17 -30.12 -27.67
CA TYR A 1015 -21.99 -30.95 -27.45
C TYR A 1015 -21.61 -31.76 -28.72
N SER A 1016 -22.61 -32.31 -29.41
CA SER A 1016 -22.43 -33.00 -30.69
C SER A 1016 -21.90 -32.07 -31.79
N VAL A 1017 -22.41 -30.84 -31.86
CA VAL A 1017 -21.92 -29.80 -32.78
C VAL A 1017 -20.46 -29.40 -32.46
N CYS A 1018 -20.10 -29.23 -31.19
CA CYS A 1018 -18.71 -28.95 -30.78
C CYS A 1018 -17.73 -30.07 -31.19
N ILE A 1019 -18.13 -31.34 -31.07
CA ILE A 1019 -17.34 -32.48 -31.53
C ILE A 1019 -17.23 -32.49 -33.07
N PHE A 1020 -18.33 -32.25 -33.78
CA PHE A 1020 -18.32 -32.19 -35.24
C PHE A 1020 -17.41 -31.08 -35.78
N LEU A 1021 -17.52 -29.86 -35.26
CA LEU A 1021 -16.65 -28.73 -35.65
C LEU A 1021 -15.17 -28.99 -35.31
N SER A 1022 -14.90 -29.70 -34.22
CA SER A 1022 -13.56 -30.13 -33.82
C SER A 1022 -12.96 -31.22 -34.73
N SER A 1023 -13.80 -32.11 -35.26
CA SER A 1023 -13.37 -33.07 -36.29
C SER A 1023 -13.17 -32.40 -37.65
N ALA A 1024 -14.05 -31.45 -38.01
CA ALA A 1024 -13.95 -30.69 -39.25
C ALA A 1024 -12.70 -29.79 -39.29
N SER A 1025 -12.31 -29.17 -38.17
CA SER A 1025 -11.09 -28.36 -38.10
C SER A 1025 -9.83 -29.20 -38.29
N LEU A 1026 -9.75 -30.40 -37.69
CA LEU A 1026 -8.67 -31.37 -37.96
C LEU A 1026 -8.62 -31.81 -39.43
N TYR A 1027 -9.77 -32.06 -40.06
CA TYR A 1027 -9.84 -32.47 -41.47
C TYR A 1027 -9.37 -31.37 -42.43
N ILE A 1028 -9.80 -30.12 -42.19
CA ILE A 1028 -9.34 -28.95 -42.95
C ILE A 1028 -7.83 -28.74 -42.76
N LEU A 1029 -7.35 -28.83 -41.51
CA LEU A 1029 -5.94 -28.69 -41.15
C LEU A 1029 -5.06 -29.75 -41.84
N HIS A 1030 -5.52 -31.01 -41.91
CA HIS A 1030 -4.81 -32.08 -42.61
C HIS A 1030 -4.71 -31.83 -44.12
N ASN A 1031 -5.79 -31.36 -44.75
CA ASN A 1031 -5.79 -31.09 -46.20
C ASN A 1031 -5.00 -29.83 -46.58
N LEU A 1032 -4.89 -28.84 -45.68
CA LEU A 1032 -3.98 -27.69 -45.81
C LEU A 1032 -2.49 -28.06 -45.77
N HIS A 1033 -2.15 -29.33 -45.52
CA HIS A 1033 -0.76 -29.82 -45.48
C HIS A 1033 -0.44 -30.81 -46.62
N LYS A 1034 -1.21 -30.75 -47.72
CA LYS A 1034 -1.17 -31.70 -48.84
C LYS A 1034 -0.71 -31.09 -50.18
N GLU A 1035 -0.40 -29.79 -50.18
CA GLU A 1035 0.27 -29.03 -51.24
C GLU A 1035 1.69 -28.64 -50.76
#